data_AF-A0A3D4Q3S9-F1
#
_entry.id   AF-A0A3D4Q3S9-F1
#
_cell.length_a   1.000
_cell.length_b   1.000
_cell.length_c   1.000
_cell.angle_alpha   90.00
_cell.angle_beta   90.00
_cell.angle_gamma   90.00
#
_symmetry.space_group_name_H-M   'P 1'
#
loop_
_entity.id
_entity.type
_entity.pdbx_description
1 polymer ?
#
loop_
_entity_poly.entity_id
_entity_poly.type
_entity_poly.pdbx_seq_one_letter_code
_entity_poly.pdbx_strand_id
1 'polypeptide(L)'
;MSSKSDELDGKSATRSYNSFDAVMGIESSFSNDDITKVVELLTFRSNRLIRITSENEDHNAIYRAIKIAMGAAWYDELKLETQVAYQWRLNDFIKWMNVTDHTRTSLNRYECLNDYAAYQINERKTKRTSVSFIKNFIRRGCDNQDLSRRDFLYLHNLVKVSKKDLKTPAEGYTLTDWFSLPWLRDALGDKKYLQLESPSRLLLSFRVTVATTLLYLLECRSLWFQKIHTAPIKRDCTKWHYHWAFNLMSQVAKFDEDANAADALSNCLYLDLISRSKYQYFNQFIPRLSACTPNGLFTCWISPSVFDENYHHNYSVVEEKLAAWLMACEAIQPTDIGKLKTSDYAMEFSNEGRLLFMQCTYYKGRAATFMHPKILMASARWTKAIHEYIKGIENGGMLFRSNIHAASVITNIEAQMGKGPFDFLYKLWSSAHFKEILLPALARAKASSIFVDAILCLGNGSPTYSSLSTRSKITRKEYELSFPRPLPTTLFRLTHIKTTAVHAGSDMYRESDLINHHSHSSKTEKHSYLTDKNKDWVNRCGRITRMVLHDLQKFVYQPSLERIINKVSDYEQKTTISSEEVKISSSSQQTSDMYLSNYDEYEEIIVTDNTDTALYFMHYLTEAEAHIDQLLQSRPDFVEHTLIPRVEWMTRTLNRMASASAANDQYQKLAKYFPPMFSHLMETMACAL
;
A
#
# COMPACT_ATOMS: atom_id res chain seq x y z
N MET A 1 83.30 -6.93 -36.32
CA MET A 1 84.18 -6.00 -35.56
C MET A 1 83.28 -5.31 -34.55
N SER A 2 83.38 -5.42 -33.23
CA SER A 2 84.27 -6.01 -32.22
C SER A 2 83.40 -6.00 -30.93
N SER A 3 83.38 -6.91 -29.97
CA SER A 3 84.26 -8.01 -29.52
C SER A 3 83.46 -8.90 -28.57
N LYS A 4 83.80 -10.19 -28.56
CA LYS A 4 83.37 -11.21 -27.59
C LYS A 4 84.07 -11.01 -26.22
N SER A 5 83.48 -11.58 -25.17
CA SER A 5 84.21 -12.37 -24.18
C SER A 5 83.27 -13.37 -23.50
N ASP A 6 83.52 -14.65 -23.76
CA ASP A 6 83.03 -15.80 -23.01
C ASP A 6 83.69 -15.88 -21.63
N GLU A 7 82.99 -16.40 -20.63
CA GLU A 7 83.61 -17.24 -19.59
C GLU A 7 82.54 -18.16 -18.96
N LEU A 8 82.70 -19.46 -19.23
CA LEU A 8 82.08 -20.58 -18.54
C LEU A 8 83.13 -21.14 -17.57
N ASP A 9 82.76 -21.37 -16.32
CA ASP A 9 83.30 -22.51 -15.57
C ASP A 9 82.52 -22.80 -14.27
N GLY A 10 82.41 -24.08 -13.91
CA GLY A 10 82.36 -24.46 -12.49
C GLY A 10 81.16 -25.21 -11.91
N LYS A 11 81.03 -26.50 -12.28
CA LYS A 11 80.78 -27.66 -11.39
C LYS A 11 79.42 -27.88 -10.69
N SER A 12 78.79 -28.96 -11.15
CA SER A 12 77.99 -29.93 -10.39
C SER A 12 78.62 -30.35 -9.04
N ALA A 13 77.82 -30.36 -7.97
CA ALA A 13 77.90 -31.34 -6.90
C ALA A 13 76.58 -31.42 -6.11
N THR A 14 76.09 -32.64 -5.97
CA THR A 14 74.95 -33.10 -5.18
C THR A 14 75.09 -32.79 -3.68
N ARG A 15 73.99 -32.40 -3.03
CA ARG A 15 73.82 -32.56 -1.57
C ARG A 15 72.34 -32.71 -1.17
N SER A 16 71.97 -33.95 -0.90
CA SER A 16 71.19 -34.42 0.26
C SER A 16 70.41 -33.35 1.04
N TYR A 17 69.10 -33.24 0.81
CA TYR A 17 68.20 -32.61 1.78
C TYR A 17 67.81 -33.64 2.85
N ASN A 18 68.44 -33.51 4.02
CA ASN A 18 67.96 -34.14 5.24
C ASN A 18 66.69 -33.42 5.71
N SER A 19 65.59 -34.16 5.70
CA SER A 19 64.58 -34.30 6.75
C SER A 19 64.84 -33.47 8.03
N PHE A 20 64.42 -32.20 8.03
CA PHE A 20 63.78 -31.53 9.19
C PHE A 20 63.21 -30.14 8.80
N ASP A 21 63.83 -29.42 7.86
CA ASP A 21 63.43 -28.05 7.49
C ASP A 21 62.26 -27.95 6.50
N ALA A 22 61.83 -29.05 5.90
CA ALA A 22 60.66 -29.09 5.01
C ALA A 22 59.31 -29.09 5.77
N VAL A 23 59.32 -29.16 7.11
CA VAL A 23 58.11 -29.28 7.93
C VAL A 23 57.59 -27.92 8.43
N MET A 24 58.39 -26.85 8.39
CA MET A 24 58.00 -25.53 8.93
C MET A 24 57.75 -24.44 7.85
N GLY A 25 57.74 -24.82 6.57
CA GLY A 25 57.59 -23.90 5.43
C GLY A 25 56.23 -23.93 4.72
N ILE A 26 55.22 -24.59 5.28
CA ILE A 26 53.84 -24.53 4.78
C ILE A 26 53.03 -23.68 5.76
N GLU A 27 53.22 -22.36 5.71
CA GLU A 27 52.12 -21.46 6.06
C GLU A 27 51.04 -21.65 5.01
N SER A 28 50.23 -22.71 5.17
CA SER A 28 48.96 -22.81 4.46
C SER A 28 48.14 -21.62 4.92
N SER A 29 47.91 -20.67 4.02
CA SER A 29 46.97 -19.58 4.19
C SER A 29 45.58 -20.17 4.39
N PHE A 30 45.25 -20.56 5.62
CA PHE A 30 43.90 -20.91 5.98
C PHE A 30 43.06 -19.65 5.77
N SER A 31 42.05 -19.76 4.91
CA SER A 31 41.03 -18.71 4.80
C SER A 31 40.40 -18.50 6.17
N ASN A 32 39.96 -17.27 6.49
CA ASN A 32 39.09 -17.05 7.65
C ASN A 32 37.87 -17.98 7.64
N ASP A 33 37.40 -18.43 6.47
CA ASP A 33 36.34 -19.45 6.36
C ASP A 33 36.80 -20.85 6.79
N ASP A 34 38.06 -21.22 6.57
CA ASP A 34 38.59 -22.53 6.98
C ASP A 34 38.84 -22.58 8.47
N ILE A 35 39.34 -21.48 9.04
CA ILE A 35 39.46 -21.30 10.50
C ILE A 35 38.06 -21.30 11.13
N THR A 36 37.07 -20.64 10.50
CA THR A 36 35.68 -20.64 10.98
C THR A 36 35.09 -22.05 10.93
N LYS A 37 35.28 -22.81 9.85
CA LYS A 37 34.83 -24.21 9.75
C LYS A 37 35.51 -25.11 10.77
N VAL A 38 36.81 -24.96 11.00
CA VAL A 38 37.56 -25.73 12.00
C VAL A 38 37.10 -25.36 13.42
N VAL A 39 36.88 -24.07 13.71
CA VAL A 39 36.31 -23.61 14.98
C VAL A 39 34.87 -24.10 15.17
N GLU A 40 34.04 -24.12 14.13
CA GLU A 40 32.68 -24.69 14.12
C GLU A 40 32.69 -26.21 14.35
N LEU A 41 33.61 -26.94 13.73
CA LEU A 41 33.83 -28.38 13.93
C LEU A 41 34.33 -28.70 15.35
N LEU A 42 35.22 -27.88 15.90
CA LEU A 42 35.75 -28.02 17.25
C LEU A 42 34.71 -27.62 18.31
N THR A 43 33.85 -26.63 18.04
CA THR A 43 32.72 -26.29 18.92
C THR A 43 31.61 -27.32 18.88
N PHE A 44 31.36 -27.98 17.74
CA PHE A 44 30.41 -29.09 17.62
C PHE A 44 30.79 -30.28 18.52
N ARG A 45 32.08 -30.64 18.59
CA ARG A 45 32.56 -31.72 19.47
C ARG A 45 32.57 -31.36 20.96
N SER A 46 32.50 -30.08 21.30
CA SER A 46 32.71 -29.58 22.67
C SER A 46 31.44 -29.05 23.36
N ASN A 47 30.39 -28.69 22.63
CA ASN A 47 29.16 -28.17 23.23
C ASN A 47 28.06 -29.22 23.23
N ARG A 48 27.70 -29.72 24.43
CA ARG A 48 26.39 -30.33 24.67
C ARG A 48 25.33 -29.21 24.77
N LEU A 49 24.04 -29.54 24.62
CA LEU A 49 22.95 -28.61 25.00
C LEU A 49 23.27 -27.97 26.36
N ILE A 50 23.14 -26.65 26.45
CA ILE A 50 23.34 -25.94 27.73
C ILE A 50 22.47 -26.60 28.78
N ARG A 51 23.05 -26.90 29.95
CA ARG A 51 22.31 -27.54 31.03
C ARG A 51 21.23 -26.58 31.49
N ILE A 52 20.00 -27.09 31.60
CA ILE A 52 18.91 -26.37 32.25
C ILE A 52 19.26 -26.22 33.75
N THR A 53 19.24 -24.99 34.24
CA THR A 53 19.46 -24.66 35.67
C THR A 53 18.15 -24.36 36.39
N SER A 54 17.05 -24.43 35.65
CA SER A 54 15.71 -24.16 36.14
C SER A 54 15.20 -25.27 37.06
N GLU A 55 14.61 -24.86 38.18
CA GLU A 55 13.93 -25.77 39.13
C GLU A 55 12.50 -26.10 38.67
N ASN A 56 12.01 -25.42 37.63
CA ASN A 56 10.67 -25.62 37.11
C ASN A 56 10.52 -26.93 36.34
N GLU A 57 9.60 -27.79 36.80
CA GLU A 57 9.31 -29.09 36.19
C GLU A 57 8.87 -28.98 34.71
N ASP A 58 8.20 -27.89 34.33
CA ASP A 58 7.71 -27.67 32.97
C ASP A 58 8.85 -27.28 32.00
N HIS A 59 9.80 -26.46 32.45
CA HIS A 59 11.02 -26.20 31.67
C HIS A 59 11.86 -27.47 31.53
N ASN A 60 11.93 -28.29 32.59
CA ASN A 60 12.58 -29.59 32.55
C ASN A 60 11.89 -30.56 31.57
N ALA A 61 10.56 -30.51 31.42
CA ALA A 61 9.85 -31.26 30.39
C ALA A 61 10.22 -30.80 28.97
N ILE A 62 10.28 -29.48 28.73
CA ILE A 62 10.69 -28.91 27.43
C ILE A 62 12.12 -29.33 27.09
N TYR A 63 13.05 -29.19 28.03
CA TYR A 63 14.45 -29.55 27.85
C TYR A 63 14.61 -31.04 27.52
N ARG A 64 13.91 -31.93 28.24
CA ARG A 64 13.92 -33.37 27.96
C ARG A 64 13.43 -33.69 26.56
N ALA A 65 12.31 -33.10 26.12
CA ALA A 65 11.79 -33.31 24.77
C ALA A 65 12.76 -32.84 23.67
N ILE A 66 13.40 -31.68 23.85
CA ILE A 66 14.43 -31.18 22.92
C ILE A 66 15.63 -32.14 22.87
N LYS A 67 16.09 -32.62 24.03
CA LYS A 67 17.22 -33.55 24.12
C LYS A 67 16.91 -34.87 23.42
N ILE A 68 15.71 -35.41 23.63
CA ILE A 68 15.22 -36.62 22.95
C ILE A 68 15.16 -36.41 21.44
N ALA A 69 14.63 -35.26 20.99
CA ALA A 69 14.53 -34.94 19.56
C ALA A 69 15.91 -34.83 18.88
N MET A 70 16.92 -34.30 19.58
CA MET A 70 18.30 -34.23 19.10
C MET A 70 19.02 -35.59 19.09
N GLY A 71 18.60 -36.54 19.91
CA GLY A 71 19.15 -37.90 19.93
C GLY A 71 18.48 -38.87 18.97
N ALA A 72 17.54 -38.41 18.14
CA ALA A 72 16.81 -39.25 17.20
C ALA A 72 17.50 -39.28 15.82
N ALA A 73 17.36 -40.41 15.11
CA ALA A 73 18.06 -40.68 13.84
C ALA A 73 17.92 -39.55 12.80
N TRP A 74 16.75 -38.91 12.70
CA TRP A 74 16.53 -37.81 11.76
C TRP A 74 17.49 -36.62 11.96
N TYR A 75 17.93 -36.38 13.20
CA TYR A 75 18.81 -35.26 13.52
C TYR A 75 20.25 -35.58 13.07
N ASP A 76 20.67 -36.84 13.27
CA ASP A 76 21.96 -37.35 12.82
C ASP A 76 22.09 -37.37 11.29
N GLU A 77 20.98 -37.55 10.57
CA GLU A 77 20.91 -37.48 9.10
C GLU A 77 21.09 -36.06 8.52
N LEU A 78 21.02 -35.00 9.35
CA LEU A 78 21.19 -33.63 8.87
C LEU A 78 22.65 -33.32 8.54
N LYS A 79 22.86 -32.39 7.60
CA LYS A 79 24.19 -31.81 7.34
C LYS A 79 24.73 -31.16 8.61
N LEU A 80 26.04 -31.31 8.87
CA LEU A 80 26.69 -30.78 10.06
C LEU A 80 26.43 -29.27 10.28
N GLU A 81 26.54 -28.46 9.23
CA GLU A 81 26.24 -27.02 9.27
C GLU A 81 24.81 -26.74 9.78
N THR A 82 23.86 -27.59 9.41
CA THR A 82 22.46 -27.48 9.85
C THR A 82 22.31 -27.88 11.32
N GLN A 83 23.01 -28.94 11.77
CA GLN A 83 23.03 -29.34 13.17
C GLN A 83 23.60 -28.23 14.07
N VAL A 84 24.73 -27.63 13.69
CA VAL A 84 25.35 -26.51 14.41
C VAL A 84 24.39 -25.32 14.50
N ALA A 85 23.77 -24.92 13.38
CA ALA A 85 22.80 -23.83 13.36
C ALA A 85 21.56 -24.10 14.23
N TYR A 86 21.09 -25.35 14.25
CA TYR A 86 19.95 -25.77 15.08
C TYR A 86 20.31 -25.74 16.56
N GLN A 87 21.46 -26.27 16.92
CA GLN A 87 21.97 -26.27 18.28
C GLN A 87 22.16 -24.85 18.83
N TRP A 88 22.71 -23.93 18.03
CA TRP A 88 22.89 -22.54 18.45
C TRP A 88 21.56 -21.88 18.83
N ARG A 89 20.51 -22.11 18.01
CA ARG A 89 19.15 -21.60 18.28
C ARG A 89 18.51 -22.22 19.52
N LEU A 90 18.70 -23.51 19.73
CA LEU A 90 18.17 -24.20 20.93
C LEU A 90 18.88 -23.74 22.20
N ASN A 91 20.20 -23.58 22.14
CA ASN A 91 20.99 -23.05 23.26
C ASN A 91 20.57 -21.62 23.62
N ASP A 92 20.29 -20.78 22.62
CA ASP A 92 19.77 -19.43 22.85
C ASP A 92 18.42 -19.44 23.60
N PHE A 93 17.52 -20.34 23.21
CA PHE A 93 16.24 -20.52 23.90
C PHE A 93 16.42 -21.04 25.34
N ILE A 94 17.31 -22.02 25.55
CA ILE A 94 17.58 -22.58 26.90
C ILE A 94 18.23 -21.54 27.82
N LYS A 95 19.17 -20.73 27.30
CA LYS A 95 19.73 -19.60 28.05
C LYS A 95 18.63 -18.65 28.53
N TRP A 96 17.67 -18.33 27.65
CA TRP A 96 16.54 -17.49 28.01
C TRP A 96 15.62 -18.14 29.05
N MET A 97 15.33 -19.44 28.94
CA MET A 97 14.53 -20.16 29.94
C MET A 97 15.20 -20.15 31.32
N ASN A 98 16.51 -20.35 31.39
CA ASN A 98 17.27 -20.32 32.65
C ASN A 98 17.20 -18.96 33.34
N VAL A 99 17.14 -17.85 32.59
CA VAL A 99 17.05 -16.49 33.16
C VAL A 99 15.63 -16.16 33.63
N THR A 100 14.61 -16.67 32.93
CA THR A 100 13.20 -16.31 33.16
C THR A 100 12.46 -17.26 34.12
N ASP A 101 13.17 -18.23 34.70
CA ASP A 101 12.59 -19.33 35.47
C ASP A 101 11.67 -18.89 36.63
N HIS A 102 12.06 -17.81 37.31
CA HIS A 102 11.36 -17.24 38.46
C HIS A 102 9.98 -16.62 38.14
N THR A 103 9.62 -16.47 36.87
CA THR A 103 8.34 -15.84 36.45
C THR A 103 7.22 -16.84 36.17
N ARG A 104 7.48 -18.14 36.29
CA ARG A 104 6.56 -19.20 35.88
C ARG A 104 5.76 -19.76 37.05
N THR A 105 4.44 -19.67 36.94
CA THR A 105 3.45 -20.20 37.88
C THR A 105 2.54 -21.21 37.18
N SER A 106 1.73 -21.93 37.95
CA SER A 106 0.74 -22.87 37.41
C SER A 106 -0.27 -22.20 36.45
N LEU A 107 -0.52 -20.89 36.61
CA LEU A 107 -1.46 -20.12 35.80
C LEU A 107 -0.91 -19.77 34.41
N ASN A 108 0.39 -19.52 34.26
CA ASN A 108 1.02 -19.08 33.00
C ASN A 108 1.94 -20.15 32.36
N ARG A 109 1.80 -21.41 32.80
CA ARG A 109 2.68 -22.51 32.41
C ARG A 109 2.74 -22.81 30.91
N TYR A 110 1.71 -22.43 30.15
CA TYR A 110 1.65 -22.62 28.70
C TYR A 110 2.09 -21.41 27.87
N GLU A 111 2.57 -20.35 28.50
CA GLU A 111 2.96 -19.11 27.82
C GLU A 111 4.44 -19.07 27.42
N CYS A 112 5.25 -20.04 27.87
CA CYS A 112 6.70 -20.09 27.66
C CYS A 112 7.16 -19.76 26.22
N LEU A 113 6.57 -20.39 25.21
CA LEU A 113 6.93 -20.14 23.81
C LEU A 113 6.42 -18.77 23.31
N ASN A 114 5.28 -18.30 23.79
CA ASN A 114 4.73 -16.99 23.42
C ASN A 114 5.56 -15.85 24.03
N ASP A 115 6.05 -16.02 25.25
CA ASP A 115 6.87 -15.02 25.93
C ASP A 115 8.27 -14.97 25.34
N TYR A 116 8.83 -16.11 24.95
CA TYR A 116 10.08 -16.11 24.20
C TYR A 116 9.93 -15.41 22.84
N ALA A 117 8.78 -15.59 22.17
CA ALA A 117 8.45 -14.86 20.95
C ALA A 117 8.37 -13.34 21.19
N ALA A 118 7.73 -12.92 22.29
CA ALA A 118 7.64 -11.52 22.68
C ALA A 118 9.03 -10.94 23.00
N TYR A 119 9.87 -11.65 23.75
CA TYR A 119 11.26 -11.29 24.04
C TYR A 119 12.09 -11.12 22.76
N GLN A 120 11.97 -12.06 21.82
CA GLN A 120 12.66 -11.99 20.54
C GLN A 120 12.27 -10.74 19.72
N ILE A 121 11.02 -10.30 19.78
CA ILE A 121 10.53 -9.14 19.03
C ILE A 121 10.80 -7.83 19.77
N ASN A 122 10.43 -7.75 21.04
CA ASN A 122 10.41 -6.50 21.79
C ASN A 122 11.81 -6.11 22.25
N GLU A 123 12.56 -7.07 22.81
CA GLU A 123 13.88 -6.80 23.39
C GLU A 123 14.99 -6.98 22.37
N ARG A 124 14.96 -8.09 21.62
CA ARG A 124 15.99 -8.38 20.60
C ARG A 124 15.74 -7.75 19.23
N LYS A 125 14.57 -7.11 19.04
CA LYS A 125 14.18 -6.46 17.77
C LYS A 125 14.29 -7.37 16.54
N THR A 126 14.12 -8.68 16.72
CA THR A 126 14.19 -9.64 15.62
C THR A 126 12.88 -9.63 14.83
N LYS A 127 12.97 -9.70 13.49
CA LYS A 127 11.79 -9.66 12.59
C LYS A 127 11.01 -10.97 12.54
N ARG A 128 11.61 -12.07 13.02
CA ARG A 128 11.05 -13.43 12.99
C ARG A 128 11.40 -14.14 14.28
N THR A 129 10.44 -14.85 14.84
CA THR A 129 10.62 -15.67 16.02
C THR A 129 11.04 -17.08 15.64
N SER A 130 11.58 -17.80 16.61
CA SER A 130 12.00 -19.20 16.48
C SER A 130 11.00 -20.21 17.05
N VAL A 131 9.77 -19.76 17.37
CA VAL A 131 8.74 -20.61 17.97
C VAL A 131 8.34 -21.77 17.08
N SER A 132 8.13 -21.55 15.78
CA SER A 132 7.79 -22.63 14.86
C SER A 132 8.87 -23.72 14.81
N PHE A 133 10.14 -23.31 14.87
CA PHE A 133 11.31 -24.18 14.94
C PHE A 133 11.31 -24.98 16.26
N ILE A 134 11.16 -24.32 17.41
CA ILE A 134 11.14 -24.99 18.73
C ILE A 134 9.96 -25.95 18.85
N LYS A 135 8.77 -25.56 18.36
CA LYS A 135 7.58 -26.44 18.35
C LYS A 135 7.80 -27.72 17.55
N ASN A 136 8.58 -27.66 16.47
CA ASN A 136 8.92 -28.85 15.70
C ASN A 136 9.82 -29.79 16.51
N PHE A 137 10.83 -29.27 17.20
CA PHE A 137 11.67 -30.05 18.10
C PHE A 137 10.87 -30.69 19.24
N ILE A 138 9.97 -29.95 19.88
CA ILE A 138 9.11 -30.49 20.95
C ILE A 138 8.22 -31.62 20.41
N ARG A 139 7.59 -31.45 19.23
CA ARG A 139 6.76 -32.49 18.62
C ARG A 139 7.55 -33.77 18.37
N ARG A 140 8.72 -33.64 17.72
CA ARG A 140 9.59 -34.80 17.45
C ARG A 140 10.10 -35.47 18.73
N GLY A 141 10.28 -34.70 19.80
CA GLY A 141 10.59 -35.24 21.12
C GLY A 141 9.42 -36.00 21.74
N CYS A 142 8.18 -35.55 21.51
CA CYS A 142 6.96 -36.20 21.99
C CYS A 142 6.63 -37.51 21.25
N ASP A 143 7.13 -37.69 20.03
CA ASP A 143 6.93 -38.90 19.23
C ASP A 143 7.74 -40.10 19.75
N ASN A 144 8.72 -39.88 20.64
CA ASN A 144 9.51 -40.91 21.30
C ASN A 144 8.93 -41.29 22.68
N GLN A 145 9.02 -42.58 23.04
CA GLN A 145 8.36 -43.16 24.22
C GLN A 145 9.00 -42.81 25.58
N ASP A 146 10.09 -42.04 25.61
CA ASP A 146 10.89 -41.79 26.83
C ASP A 146 10.34 -40.67 27.74
N LEU A 147 9.15 -40.14 27.46
CA LEU A 147 8.53 -39.07 28.24
C LEU A 147 7.46 -39.59 29.19
N SER A 148 7.38 -39.02 30.40
CA SER A 148 6.28 -39.33 31.31
C SER A 148 4.95 -38.86 30.73
N ARG A 149 3.84 -39.54 31.09
CA ARG A 149 2.48 -39.17 30.65
C ARG A 149 2.14 -37.71 30.99
N ARG A 150 2.64 -37.23 32.14
CA ARG A 150 2.44 -35.86 32.60
C ARG A 150 3.19 -34.86 31.69
N ASP A 151 4.45 -35.14 31.37
CA ASP A 151 5.26 -34.29 30.49
C ASP A 151 4.68 -34.25 29.08
N PHE A 152 4.28 -35.41 28.54
CA PHE A 152 3.64 -35.50 27.23
C PHE A 152 2.38 -34.62 27.15
N LEU A 153 1.49 -34.72 28.14
CA LEU A 153 0.26 -33.93 28.16
C LEU A 153 0.54 -32.42 28.23
N TYR A 154 1.50 -32.02 29.06
CA TYR A 154 1.94 -30.63 29.16
C TYR A 154 2.49 -30.12 27.82
N LEU A 155 3.44 -30.83 27.23
CA LEU A 155 4.10 -30.43 25.98
C LEU A 155 3.14 -30.40 24.80
N HIS A 156 2.23 -31.38 24.72
CA HIS A 156 1.18 -31.40 23.71
C HIS A 156 0.28 -30.16 23.83
N ASN A 157 -0.15 -29.81 25.05
CA ASN A 157 -0.96 -28.61 25.29
C ASN A 157 -0.17 -27.32 25.01
N LEU A 158 1.08 -27.22 25.46
CA LEU A 158 1.98 -26.10 25.17
C LEU A 158 2.09 -25.84 23.67
N VAL A 159 2.34 -26.89 22.88
CA VAL A 159 2.42 -26.79 21.42
C VAL A 159 1.07 -26.42 20.80
N LYS A 160 -0.05 -26.90 21.35
CA LYS A 160 -1.38 -26.59 20.85
C LYS A 160 -1.74 -25.11 21.05
N VAL A 161 -1.48 -24.55 22.23
CA VAL A 161 -1.91 -23.18 22.58
C VAL A 161 -0.90 -22.09 22.21
N SER A 162 0.37 -22.43 22.00
CA SER A 162 1.38 -21.45 21.59
C SER A 162 1.11 -20.91 20.18
N LYS A 163 1.10 -19.58 20.02
CA LYS A 163 0.86 -18.91 18.74
C LYS A 163 1.96 -19.26 17.73
N LYS A 164 1.61 -19.38 16.45
CA LYS A 164 2.62 -19.44 15.37
C LYS A 164 3.32 -18.09 15.27
N ASP A 165 4.59 -18.12 14.85
CA ASP A 165 5.54 -17.00 14.88
C ASP A 165 4.90 -15.61 14.89
N LEU A 166 5.11 -14.88 15.99
CA LEU A 166 4.84 -13.45 16.01
C LEU A 166 5.80 -12.80 15.00
N LYS A 167 5.27 -11.98 14.11
CA LYS A 167 6.06 -11.17 13.19
C LYS A 167 5.76 -9.73 13.52
N THR A 168 6.78 -8.88 13.54
CA THR A 168 6.54 -7.44 13.39
C THR A 168 5.66 -7.26 12.15
N PRO A 169 4.55 -6.50 12.23
CA PRO A 169 3.68 -6.31 11.09
C PRO A 169 4.55 -5.77 9.94
N ALA A 170 4.64 -6.54 8.86
CA ALA A 170 5.41 -6.12 7.70
C ALA A 170 4.73 -4.86 7.17
N GLU A 171 5.46 -3.75 7.11
CA GLU A 171 4.94 -2.53 6.52
C GLU A 171 4.54 -2.82 5.07
N GLY A 172 3.27 -2.59 4.76
CA GLY A 172 2.78 -2.67 3.39
C GLY A 172 3.43 -1.57 2.58
N TYR A 173 4.13 -1.93 1.51
CA TYR A 173 4.69 -1.00 0.53
C TYR A 173 3.77 -1.00 -0.69
N THR A 174 3.31 0.16 -1.11
CA THR A 174 2.39 0.36 -2.25
C THR A 174 3.15 0.74 -3.52
N LEU A 175 2.47 0.76 -4.67
CA LEU A 175 2.96 1.38 -5.89
C LEU A 175 3.23 2.87 -5.71
N THR A 176 2.39 3.58 -4.94
CA THR A 176 2.59 5.00 -4.62
C THR A 176 3.91 5.20 -3.87
N ASP A 177 4.21 4.35 -2.88
CA ASP A 177 5.49 4.38 -2.16
C ASP A 177 6.66 4.08 -3.10
N TRP A 178 6.49 3.16 -4.04
CA TRP A 178 7.53 2.85 -5.04
C TRP A 178 7.82 4.03 -5.98
N PHE A 179 6.79 4.80 -6.36
CA PHE A 179 6.93 6.03 -7.16
C PHE A 179 7.37 7.27 -6.36
N SER A 180 7.55 7.17 -5.05
CA SER A 180 7.96 8.29 -4.18
C SER A 180 9.46 8.61 -4.31
N LEU A 181 9.93 8.79 -5.55
CA LEU A 181 11.31 9.18 -5.86
C LEU A 181 11.44 10.70 -5.69
N PRO A 182 12.45 11.20 -4.95
CA PRO A 182 12.56 12.63 -4.62
C PRO A 182 12.51 13.56 -5.83
N TRP A 183 13.10 13.13 -6.96
CA TRP A 183 13.22 13.92 -8.18
C TRP A 183 12.07 13.72 -9.17
N LEU A 184 11.18 12.74 -8.96
CA LEU A 184 10.12 12.44 -9.92
C LEU A 184 9.09 13.56 -10.01
N ARG A 185 8.87 14.29 -8.90
CA ARG A 185 7.98 15.44 -8.85
C ARG A 185 8.39 16.52 -9.85
N ASP A 186 9.66 16.87 -9.88
CA ASP A 186 10.20 17.88 -10.79
C ASP A 186 10.08 17.45 -12.26
N ALA A 187 10.28 16.16 -12.54
CA ALA A 187 10.21 15.60 -13.89
C ALA A 187 8.78 15.43 -14.42
N LEU A 188 7.84 15.04 -13.56
CA LEU A 188 6.45 14.75 -13.93
C LEU A 188 5.54 15.97 -13.83
N GLY A 189 5.93 16.95 -13.01
CA GLY A 189 5.16 18.12 -12.64
C GLY A 189 4.22 17.88 -11.47
N ASP A 190 4.06 18.90 -10.62
CA ASP A 190 3.31 18.87 -9.36
C ASP A 190 1.91 18.26 -9.49
N LYS A 191 1.14 18.71 -10.49
CA LYS A 191 -0.25 18.26 -10.68
C LYS A 191 -0.34 16.75 -10.90
N LYS A 192 0.54 16.18 -11.72
CA LYS A 192 0.54 14.73 -12.03
C LYS A 192 1.17 13.93 -10.87
N TYR A 193 2.19 14.48 -10.21
CA TYR A 193 2.78 13.86 -9.03
C TYR A 193 1.78 13.70 -7.90
N LEU A 194 1.00 14.74 -7.58
CA LEU A 194 -0.08 14.66 -6.57
C LEU A 194 -1.17 13.65 -6.94
N GLN A 195 -1.37 13.34 -8.23
CA GLN A 195 -2.29 12.28 -8.65
C GLN A 195 -1.75 10.87 -8.36
N LEU A 196 -0.43 10.67 -8.32
CA LEU A 196 0.19 9.40 -7.94
C LEU A 196 -0.04 9.04 -6.47
N GLU A 197 -0.26 10.04 -5.62
CA GLU A 197 -0.59 9.87 -4.20
C GLU A 197 -1.95 9.21 -3.97
N SER A 198 -2.80 9.11 -4.99
CA SER A 198 -4.09 8.42 -4.92
C SER A 198 -3.95 6.98 -5.42
N PRO A 199 -3.94 5.96 -4.52
CA PRO A 199 -3.93 4.55 -4.88
C PRO A 199 -5.00 4.19 -5.92
N SER A 200 -6.21 4.73 -5.80
CA SER A 200 -7.32 4.45 -6.71
C SER A 200 -7.05 4.90 -8.14
N ARG A 201 -6.58 6.14 -8.31
CA ARG A 201 -6.25 6.70 -9.63
C ARG A 201 -5.06 5.97 -10.25
N LEU A 202 -4.02 5.74 -9.45
CA LEU A 202 -2.81 5.05 -9.90
C LEU A 202 -3.10 3.61 -10.31
N LEU A 203 -3.87 2.86 -9.51
CA LEU A 203 -4.23 1.49 -9.82
C LEU A 203 -5.08 1.39 -11.08
N LEU A 204 -6.06 2.29 -11.26
CA LEU A 204 -6.90 2.28 -12.46
C LEU A 204 -6.07 2.56 -13.72
N SER A 205 -5.20 3.58 -13.67
CA SER A 205 -4.24 3.89 -14.73
C SER A 205 -3.35 2.69 -15.06
N PHE A 206 -2.74 2.08 -14.02
CA PHE A 206 -1.90 0.90 -14.12
C PHE A 206 -2.64 -0.28 -14.78
N ARG A 207 -3.81 -0.64 -14.26
CA ARG A 207 -4.59 -1.80 -14.69
C ARG A 207 -5.02 -1.68 -16.16
N VAL A 208 -5.44 -0.48 -16.59
CA VAL A 208 -5.83 -0.23 -17.99
C VAL A 208 -4.62 -0.31 -18.91
N THR A 209 -3.48 0.27 -18.53
CA THR A 209 -2.24 0.17 -19.30
C THR A 209 -1.81 -1.28 -19.46
N VAL A 210 -1.68 -2.02 -18.36
CA VAL A 210 -1.22 -3.42 -18.37
C VAL A 210 -2.16 -4.30 -19.19
N ALA A 211 -3.48 -4.14 -19.03
CA ALA A 211 -4.46 -4.89 -19.81
C ALA A 211 -4.37 -4.59 -21.31
N THR A 212 -4.17 -3.32 -21.66
CA THR A 212 -4.02 -2.90 -23.06
C THR A 212 -2.73 -3.44 -23.66
N THR A 213 -1.64 -3.42 -22.90
CA THR A 213 -0.36 -4.00 -23.32
C THR A 213 -0.49 -5.51 -23.51
N LEU A 214 -1.10 -6.24 -22.57
CA LEU A 214 -1.27 -7.68 -22.70
C LEU A 214 -2.11 -8.05 -23.93
N LEU A 215 -3.26 -7.39 -24.13
CA LEU A 215 -4.09 -7.63 -25.32
C LEU A 215 -3.33 -7.36 -26.64
N TYR A 216 -2.56 -6.27 -26.69
CA TYR A 216 -1.73 -5.95 -27.86
C TYR A 216 -0.68 -7.04 -28.14
N LEU A 217 -0.02 -7.56 -27.11
CA LEU A 217 0.97 -8.63 -27.27
C LEU A 217 0.33 -9.96 -27.67
N LEU A 218 -0.85 -10.29 -27.13
CA LEU A 218 -1.61 -11.48 -27.50
C LEU A 218 -2.07 -11.42 -28.96
N GLU A 219 -2.51 -10.25 -29.43
CA GLU A 219 -2.84 -10.01 -30.84
C GLU A 219 -1.61 -10.20 -31.75
N CYS A 220 -0.48 -9.56 -31.39
CA CYS A 220 0.78 -9.74 -32.12
C CYS A 220 1.18 -11.22 -32.20
N ARG A 221 0.97 -11.99 -31.14
CA ARG A 221 1.26 -13.42 -31.11
C ARG A 221 0.32 -14.27 -31.94
N SER A 222 -0.97 -13.96 -31.94
CA SER A 222 -1.90 -14.59 -32.89
C SER A 222 -1.44 -14.39 -34.33
N LEU A 223 -0.99 -13.17 -34.67
CA LEU A 223 -0.45 -12.86 -36.01
C LEU A 223 0.88 -13.59 -36.26
N TRP A 224 1.74 -13.73 -35.25
CA TRP A 224 3.01 -14.45 -35.36
C TRP A 224 2.78 -15.93 -35.69
N PHE A 225 1.85 -16.60 -34.99
CA PHE A 225 1.48 -17.99 -35.24
C PHE A 225 0.88 -18.23 -36.63
N GLN A 226 0.09 -17.28 -37.12
CA GLN A 226 -0.48 -17.36 -38.47
C GLN A 226 0.60 -17.26 -39.55
N LYS A 227 1.66 -16.48 -39.32
CA LYS A 227 2.72 -16.23 -40.30
C LYS A 227 3.87 -17.25 -40.22
N ILE A 228 4.12 -17.88 -39.07
CA ILE A 228 5.19 -18.88 -38.89
C ILE A 228 4.59 -20.15 -38.27
N HIS A 229 4.48 -21.21 -39.08
CA HIS A 229 4.04 -22.53 -38.62
C HIS A 229 5.15 -23.37 -37.98
N THR A 230 6.41 -23.13 -38.35
CA THR A 230 7.59 -23.80 -37.78
C THR A 230 8.64 -22.75 -37.46
N ALA A 231 8.95 -22.56 -36.18
CA ALA A 231 9.96 -21.61 -35.75
C ALA A 231 11.34 -21.95 -36.36
N PRO A 232 12.10 -20.95 -36.86
CA PRO A 232 13.46 -21.19 -37.34
C PRO A 232 14.39 -21.72 -36.23
N ILE A 233 15.01 -22.87 -36.44
CA ILE A 233 15.82 -23.54 -35.40
C ILE A 233 16.92 -22.60 -34.85
N LYS A 234 16.93 -22.39 -33.53
CA LYS A 234 18.03 -21.71 -32.83
C LYS A 234 19.32 -22.48 -33.03
N ARG A 235 20.28 -21.82 -33.69
CA ARG A 235 21.64 -22.35 -33.83
C ARG A 235 22.31 -22.36 -32.46
N ASP A 236 23.02 -23.43 -32.14
CA ASP A 236 23.77 -23.53 -30.90
C ASP A 236 25.08 -22.72 -31.00
N CYS A 237 24.96 -21.40 -30.90
CA CYS A 237 26.09 -20.47 -30.95
C CYS A 237 25.85 -19.24 -30.08
N THR A 238 26.94 -18.62 -29.61
CA THR A 238 26.93 -17.45 -28.70
C THR A 238 26.21 -16.21 -29.26
N LYS A 239 25.91 -16.19 -30.56
CA LYS A 239 25.29 -15.09 -31.31
C LYS A 239 24.05 -15.54 -32.10
N TRP A 240 23.39 -16.61 -31.63
CA TRP A 240 22.20 -17.18 -32.29
C TRP A 240 21.11 -16.14 -32.56
N HIS A 241 20.91 -15.21 -31.62
CA HIS A 241 19.84 -14.21 -31.65
C HIS A 241 19.96 -13.26 -32.84
N TYR A 242 21.17 -13.05 -33.38
CA TYR A 242 21.36 -12.21 -34.57
C TYR A 242 20.75 -12.84 -35.82
N HIS A 243 21.00 -14.13 -36.01
CA HIS A 243 20.48 -14.88 -37.15
C HIS A 243 18.97 -15.10 -36.99
N TRP A 244 18.53 -15.44 -35.77
CA TRP A 244 17.12 -15.56 -35.44
C TRP A 244 16.36 -14.26 -35.72
N ALA A 245 16.82 -13.13 -35.19
CA ALA A 245 16.15 -11.84 -35.36
C ALA A 245 16.11 -11.40 -36.82
N PHE A 246 17.22 -11.56 -37.56
CA PHE A 246 17.26 -11.25 -38.99
C PHE A 246 16.25 -12.11 -39.78
N ASN A 247 16.26 -13.43 -39.58
CA ASN A 247 15.36 -14.34 -40.29
C ASN A 247 13.89 -14.09 -39.94
N LEU A 248 13.59 -13.85 -38.66
CA LEU A 248 12.24 -13.56 -38.21
C LEU A 248 11.73 -12.24 -38.81
N MET A 249 12.55 -11.18 -38.78
CA MET A 249 12.21 -9.89 -39.38
C MET A 249 12.01 -9.99 -40.89
N SER A 250 12.90 -10.65 -41.62
CA SER A 250 12.82 -10.74 -43.09
C SER A 250 11.62 -11.55 -43.58
N GLN A 251 11.15 -12.52 -42.79
CA GLN A 251 9.99 -13.35 -43.14
C GLN A 251 8.64 -12.71 -42.77
N VAL A 252 8.58 -11.98 -41.65
CA VAL A 252 7.30 -11.62 -41.01
C VAL A 252 7.01 -10.12 -41.02
N ALA A 253 8.06 -9.31 -40.89
CA ALA A 253 7.90 -7.87 -40.71
C ALA A 253 7.56 -7.19 -42.05
N LYS A 254 6.61 -6.26 -41.99
CA LYS A 254 6.18 -5.41 -43.09
C LYS A 254 6.45 -3.97 -42.73
N PHE A 255 7.09 -3.26 -43.64
CA PHE A 255 7.39 -1.85 -43.52
C PHE A 255 6.79 -1.10 -44.71
N ASP A 256 6.35 0.13 -44.48
CA ASP A 256 5.94 1.05 -45.53
C ASP A 256 7.15 1.72 -46.22
N GLU A 257 6.87 2.59 -47.19
CA GLU A 257 7.90 3.31 -47.96
C GLU A 257 8.75 4.23 -47.07
N ASP A 258 8.20 4.72 -45.96
CA ASP A 258 8.86 5.56 -44.97
C ASP A 258 9.62 4.75 -43.90
N ALA A 259 9.71 3.43 -44.08
CA ALA A 259 10.34 2.48 -43.16
C ALA A 259 9.66 2.39 -41.77
N ASN A 260 8.39 2.77 -41.67
CA ASN A 260 7.57 2.55 -40.50
C ASN A 260 6.93 1.16 -40.56
N ALA A 261 6.67 0.58 -39.39
CA ALA A 261 6.01 -0.71 -39.30
C ALA A 261 4.55 -0.62 -39.79
N ALA A 262 4.20 -1.43 -40.78
CA ALA A 262 2.89 -1.42 -41.41
C ALA A 262 1.79 -2.12 -40.59
N ASP A 263 2.18 -2.99 -39.65
CA ASP A 263 1.26 -3.70 -38.76
C ASP A 263 1.78 -3.79 -37.31
N ALA A 264 0.88 -4.14 -36.39
CA ALA A 264 1.18 -4.22 -34.95
C ALA A 264 2.31 -5.22 -34.65
N LEU A 265 2.34 -6.36 -35.33
CA LEU A 265 3.38 -7.38 -35.16
C LEU A 265 4.75 -6.85 -35.60
N SER A 266 4.82 -6.17 -36.75
CA SER A 266 6.05 -5.59 -37.28
C SER A 266 6.60 -4.52 -36.35
N ASN A 267 5.74 -3.69 -35.77
CA ASN A 267 6.13 -2.71 -34.75
C ASN A 267 6.65 -3.42 -33.50
N CYS A 268 5.97 -4.46 -33.04
CA CYS A 268 6.37 -5.21 -31.85
C CYS A 268 7.73 -5.92 -32.04
N LEU A 269 7.96 -6.51 -33.21
CA LEU A 269 9.23 -7.15 -33.59
C LEU A 269 10.36 -6.12 -33.66
N TYR A 270 10.12 -4.96 -34.28
CA TYR A 270 11.08 -3.87 -34.35
C TYR A 270 11.56 -3.44 -32.95
N LEU A 271 10.64 -3.31 -31.98
CA LEU A 271 10.97 -2.90 -30.62
C LEU A 271 11.66 -4.00 -29.80
N ASP A 272 11.30 -5.27 -30.01
CA ASP A 272 11.87 -6.42 -29.29
C ASP A 272 13.25 -6.83 -29.81
N LEU A 273 13.50 -6.70 -31.12
CA LEU A 273 14.69 -7.24 -31.78
C LEU A 273 15.77 -6.21 -32.07
N ILE A 274 15.44 -4.92 -32.15
CA ILE A 274 16.39 -3.86 -32.50
C ILE A 274 16.80 -3.04 -31.27
N SER A 275 18.09 -2.73 -31.17
CA SER A 275 18.60 -1.77 -30.18
C SER A 275 18.20 -0.34 -30.52
N ARG A 276 17.77 0.43 -29.50
CA ARG A 276 17.31 1.82 -29.65
C ARG A 276 18.36 2.74 -30.26
N SER A 277 19.64 2.54 -29.93
CA SER A 277 20.77 3.30 -30.48
C SER A 277 20.99 3.06 -31.98
N LYS A 278 20.37 2.02 -32.54
CA LYS A 278 20.53 1.59 -33.93
C LYS A 278 19.27 1.76 -34.77
N TYR A 279 18.20 2.37 -34.24
CA TYR A 279 16.95 2.60 -34.99
C TYR A 279 17.18 3.38 -36.29
N GLN A 280 17.89 4.51 -36.23
CA GLN A 280 18.17 5.31 -37.43
C GLN A 280 18.98 4.52 -38.46
N TYR A 281 20.02 3.80 -38.01
CA TYR A 281 20.82 2.97 -38.87
C TYR A 281 19.96 1.85 -39.49
N PHE A 282 19.21 1.10 -38.69
CA PHE A 282 18.34 0.04 -39.18
C PHE A 282 17.29 0.53 -40.18
N ASN A 283 16.71 1.73 -39.96
CA ASN A 283 15.72 2.29 -40.89
C ASN A 283 16.30 2.54 -42.29
N GLN A 284 17.59 2.87 -42.41
CA GLN A 284 18.26 2.98 -43.71
C GLN A 284 18.44 1.62 -44.41
N PHE A 285 18.40 0.52 -43.65
CA PHE A 285 18.57 -0.85 -44.16
C PHE A 285 17.25 -1.55 -44.50
N ILE A 286 16.11 -1.07 -43.99
CA ILE A 286 14.79 -1.66 -44.25
C ILE A 286 14.53 -1.93 -45.74
N PRO A 287 14.81 -1.00 -46.68
CA PRO A 287 14.57 -1.24 -48.11
C PRO A 287 15.41 -2.39 -48.71
N ARG A 288 16.49 -2.79 -48.05
CA ARG A 288 17.43 -3.83 -48.52
C ARG A 288 17.35 -5.13 -47.68
N LEU A 289 16.40 -5.22 -46.75
CA LEU A 289 16.32 -6.31 -45.77
C LEU A 289 16.24 -7.70 -46.43
N SER A 290 15.56 -7.82 -47.58
CA SER A 290 15.41 -9.06 -48.35
C SER A 290 16.65 -9.46 -49.15
N ALA A 291 17.57 -8.54 -49.42
CA ALA A 291 18.76 -8.74 -50.26
C ALA A 291 20.07 -8.85 -49.46
N CYS A 292 20.03 -8.62 -48.14
CA CYS A 292 21.23 -8.59 -47.30
C CYS A 292 21.52 -9.93 -46.61
N THR A 293 22.76 -10.10 -46.16
CA THR A 293 23.15 -11.20 -45.27
C THR A 293 23.11 -10.75 -43.81
N PRO A 294 22.90 -11.68 -42.84
CA PRO A 294 22.86 -11.37 -41.41
C PRO A 294 24.11 -10.62 -40.90
N ASN A 295 25.24 -10.79 -41.59
CA ASN A 295 26.54 -10.30 -41.14
C ASN A 295 26.69 -8.78 -41.16
N GLY A 296 25.96 -8.07 -42.03
CA GLY A 296 26.02 -6.60 -42.11
C GLY A 296 25.36 -5.88 -40.92
N LEU A 297 24.47 -6.56 -40.18
CA LEU A 297 23.62 -5.96 -39.16
C LEU A 297 23.88 -6.45 -37.73
N PHE A 298 24.97 -7.21 -37.50
CA PHE A 298 25.25 -7.85 -36.21
C PHE A 298 25.21 -6.93 -34.98
N THR A 299 25.45 -5.63 -35.15
CA THR A 299 25.44 -4.67 -34.04
C THR A 299 24.06 -4.08 -33.72
N CYS A 300 23.05 -4.34 -34.55
CA CYS A 300 21.68 -3.82 -34.38
C CYS A 300 20.80 -4.72 -33.51
N TRP A 301 21.05 -6.02 -33.58
CA TRP A 301 20.22 -7.06 -33.01
C TRP A 301 20.42 -7.21 -31.50
N ILE A 302 19.33 -7.39 -30.77
CA ILE A 302 19.32 -7.75 -29.35
C ILE A 302 18.63 -9.10 -29.13
N SER A 303 18.83 -9.68 -27.96
CA SER A 303 18.13 -10.92 -27.60
C SER A 303 16.64 -10.61 -27.41
N PRO A 304 15.72 -11.37 -28.05
CA PRO A 304 14.29 -11.16 -27.89
C PRO A 304 13.85 -11.38 -26.44
N SER A 305 12.90 -10.58 -25.98
CA SER A 305 12.21 -10.78 -24.70
C SER A 305 10.84 -11.44 -24.88
N VAL A 306 10.22 -11.28 -26.05
CA VAL A 306 8.88 -11.79 -26.35
C VAL A 306 8.91 -12.85 -27.46
N PHE A 307 9.61 -12.59 -28.55
CA PHE A 307 9.62 -13.44 -29.75
C PHE A 307 10.88 -14.32 -29.81
N ASP A 308 11.06 -15.15 -28.79
CA ASP A 308 12.09 -16.19 -28.74
C ASP A 308 11.48 -17.54 -29.16
N GLU A 309 12.27 -18.42 -29.77
CA GLU A 309 11.82 -19.78 -30.14
C GLU A 309 11.26 -20.56 -28.94
N ASN A 310 11.82 -20.38 -27.74
CA ASN A 310 11.33 -21.04 -26.51
C ASN A 310 9.89 -20.63 -26.14
N TYR A 311 9.46 -19.46 -26.63
CA TYR A 311 8.12 -18.92 -26.44
C TYR A 311 7.27 -19.07 -27.71
N HIS A 312 7.67 -19.92 -28.65
CA HIS A 312 6.82 -20.22 -29.79
C HIS A 312 5.52 -20.86 -29.30
N HIS A 313 5.55 -21.95 -28.53
CA HIS A 313 4.32 -22.60 -28.02
C HIS A 313 3.88 -22.14 -26.62
N ASN A 314 4.55 -21.14 -26.04
CA ASN A 314 4.32 -20.72 -24.66
C ASN A 314 4.31 -19.19 -24.56
N TYR A 315 3.68 -18.67 -23.51
CA TYR A 315 3.78 -17.24 -23.23
C TYR A 315 5.19 -16.85 -22.80
N SER A 316 5.59 -15.65 -23.22
CA SER A 316 6.86 -15.04 -22.82
C SER A 316 6.82 -14.58 -21.36
N VAL A 317 7.99 -14.41 -20.74
CA VAL A 317 8.13 -13.87 -19.38
C VAL A 317 7.45 -12.50 -19.25
N VAL A 318 7.43 -11.69 -20.32
CA VAL A 318 6.78 -10.38 -20.33
C VAL A 318 5.27 -10.54 -20.16
N GLU A 319 4.64 -11.41 -20.94
CA GLU A 319 3.19 -11.63 -20.88
C GLU A 319 2.75 -12.28 -19.57
N GLU A 320 3.49 -13.30 -19.12
CA GLU A 320 3.24 -13.94 -17.82
C GLU A 320 3.31 -12.90 -16.70
N LYS A 321 4.26 -11.95 -16.75
CA LYS A 321 4.34 -10.85 -15.79
C LYS A 321 3.18 -9.88 -15.88
N LEU A 322 2.75 -9.48 -17.08
CA LEU A 322 1.59 -8.60 -17.26
C LEU A 322 0.31 -9.27 -16.75
N ALA A 323 0.10 -10.56 -17.04
CA ALA A 323 -1.03 -11.33 -16.52
C ALA A 323 -0.97 -11.42 -14.99
N ALA A 324 0.19 -11.74 -14.40
CA ALA A 324 0.38 -11.77 -12.95
C ALA A 324 0.12 -10.41 -12.29
N TRP A 325 0.48 -9.31 -12.95
CA TRP A 325 0.18 -7.95 -12.47
C TRP A 325 -1.32 -7.68 -12.43
N LEU A 326 -2.09 -8.11 -13.46
CA LEU A 326 -3.55 -7.99 -13.44
C LEU A 326 -4.17 -8.83 -12.32
N MET A 327 -3.69 -10.05 -12.10
CA MET A 327 -4.16 -10.90 -10.99
C MET A 327 -3.86 -10.29 -9.62
N ALA A 328 -2.71 -9.63 -9.46
CA ALA A 328 -2.40 -8.89 -8.24
C ALA A 328 -3.32 -7.67 -8.02
N CYS A 329 -3.83 -7.05 -9.10
CA CYS A 329 -4.85 -5.99 -8.99
C CYS A 329 -6.18 -6.49 -8.41
N GLU A 330 -6.47 -7.79 -8.44
CA GLU A 330 -7.64 -8.39 -7.77
C GLU A 330 -7.40 -8.68 -6.28
N ALA A 331 -6.35 -8.10 -5.72
CA ALA A 331 -5.91 -8.30 -4.34
C ALA A 331 -5.59 -9.77 -3.98
N ILE A 332 -5.34 -10.63 -4.96
CA ILE A 332 -4.86 -12.01 -4.78
C ILE A 332 -3.51 -11.99 -4.07
N GLN A 333 -3.31 -12.93 -3.15
CA GLN A 333 -2.08 -13.02 -2.39
C GLN A 333 -0.87 -13.27 -3.33
N PRO A 334 0.18 -12.43 -3.32
CA PRO A 334 1.30 -12.56 -4.25
C PRO A 334 1.95 -13.94 -4.27
N THR A 335 2.15 -14.57 -3.11
CA THR A 335 2.77 -15.91 -2.99
C THR A 335 1.93 -17.05 -3.56
N ASP A 336 0.65 -16.79 -3.87
CA ASP A 336 -0.27 -17.79 -4.39
C ASP A 336 -0.60 -17.56 -5.87
N ILE A 337 -0.27 -16.39 -6.45
CA ILE A 337 -0.50 -16.10 -7.89
C ILE A 337 0.21 -17.12 -8.78
N GLY A 338 1.46 -17.50 -8.47
CA GLY A 338 2.22 -18.46 -9.27
C GLY A 338 1.65 -19.89 -9.25
N LYS A 339 0.66 -20.17 -8.40
CA LYS A 339 0.01 -21.49 -8.26
C LYS A 339 -1.33 -21.57 -8.99
N LEU A 340 -1.79 -20.45 -9.56
CA LEU A 340 -3.08 -20.38 -10.22
C LEU A 340 -3.09 -21.25 -11.47
N LYS A 341 -4.23 -21.89 -11.70
CA LYS A 341 -4.54 -22.72 -12.86
C LYS A 341 -5.72 -22.14 -13.64
N THR A 342 -5.88 -22.59 -14.89
CA THR A 342 -7.05 -22.22 -15.69
C THR A 342 -8.36 -22.66 -15.02
N SER A 343 -8.34 -23.80 -14.31
CA SER A 343 -9.46 -24.32 -13.51
C SER A 343 -9.86 -23.47 -12.32
N ASP A 344 -8.98 -22.58 -11.84
CA ASP A 344 -9.30 -21.69 -10.71
C ASP A 344 -10.21 -20.53 -11.15
N TYR A 345 -10.42 -20.37 -12.45
CA TYR A 345 -11.29 -19.37 -13.05
C TYR A 345 -12.57 -20.01 -13.59
N ALA A 346 -13.69 -19.74 -12.92
CA ALA A 346 -15.01 -20.01 -13.47
C ALA A 346 -15.39 -18.89 -14.45
N MET A 347 -15.91 -19.25 -15.63
CA MET A 347 -16.29 -18.30 -16.68
C MET A 347 -17.73 -18.55 -17.11
N GLU A 348 -18.52 -17.48 -17.25
CA GLU A 348 -19.90 -17.56 -17.72
C GLU A 348 -20.04 -16.84 -19.06
N PHE A 349 -20.79 -17.45 -19.97
CA PHE A 349 -20.97 -16.98 -21.35
C PHE A 349 -22.46 -16.78 -21.66
N SER A 350 -22.76 -15.85 -22.56
CA SER A 350 -24.08 -15.71 -23.15
C SER A 350 -24.40 -16.89 -24.07
N ASN A 351 -25.67 -17.02 -24.47
CA ASN A 351 -26.09 -18.00 -25.48
C ASN A 351 -25.35 -17.84 -26.82
N GLU A 352 -24.81 -16.65 -27.12
CA GLU A 352 -24.01 -16.36 -28.31
C GLU A 352 -22.51 -16.65 -28.10
N GLY A 353 -22.11 -17.21 -26.96
CA GLY A 353 -20.72 -17.52 -26.64
C GLY A 353 -19.87 -16.33 -26.18
N ARG A 354 -20.50 -15.18 -25.87
CA ARG A 354 -19.78 -13.99 -25.39
C ARG A 354 -19.58 -14.06 -23.87
N LEU A 355 -18.35 -13.86 -23.39
CA LEU A 355 -18.06 -13.80 -21.95
C LEU A 355 -18.92 -12.72 -21.27
N LEU A 356 -19.59 -13.09 -20.19
CA LEU A 356 -20.38 -12.20 -19.33
C LEU A 356 -19.56 -11.75 -18.12
N PHE A 357 -19.02 -12.72 -17.38
CA PHE A 357 -18.13 -12.49 -16.26
C PHE A 357 -17.25 -13.71 -15.99
N MET A 358 -16.22 -13.51 -15.17
CA MET A 358 -15.38 -14.58 -14.66
C MET A 358 -15.07 -14.38 -13.18
N GLN A 359 -14.90 -15.48 -12.45
CA GLN A 359 -14.62 -15.47 -11.02
C GLN A 359 -13.41 -16.35 -10.72
N CYS A 360 -12.44 -15.79 -10.00
CA CYS A 360 -11.31 -16.55 -9.49
C CYS A 360 -11.67 -17.16 -8.14
N THR A 361 -11.31 -18.42 -7.90
CA THR A 361 -11.34 -19.06 -6.59
C THR A 361 -10.00 -19.76 -6.37
N TYR A 362 -9.28 -19.37 -5.31
CA TYR A 362 -7.95 -19.92 -5.06
C TYR A 362 -7.74 -20.29 -3.59
N TYR A 363 -6.88 -21.27 -3.35
CA TYR A 363 -6.50 -21.69 -2.01
C TYR A 363 -5.34 -20.86 -1.45
N LYS A 364 -5.58 -20.15 -0.35
CA LYS A 364 -4.55 -19.33 0.30
C LYS A 364 -3.79 -20.15 1.34
N GLY A 365 -2.59 -20.60 0.98
CA GLY A 365 -1.83 -21.57 1.79
C GLY A 365 -1.55 -21.14 3.24
N ARG A 366 -1.33 -19.84 3.50
CA ARG A 366 -1.05 -19.32 4.86
C ARG A 366 -2.29 -19.19 5.75
N ALA A 367 -3.48 -19.12 5.16
CA ALA A 367 -4.75 -19.05 5.88
C ALA A 367 -5.46 -20.41 5.92
N ALA A 368 -5.06 -21.36 5.08
CA ALA A 368 -5.67 -22.66 4.90
C ALA A 368 -7.16 -22.59 4.52
N THR A 369 -7.52 -21.58 3.71
CA THR A 369 -8.90 -21.33 3.27
C THR A 369 -8.94 -20.96 1.80
N PHE A 370 -10.07 -21.25 1.15
CA PHE A 370 -10.37 -20.70 -0.17
C PHE A 370 -10.75 -19.22 -0.06
N MET A 371 -10.34 -18.46 -1.06
CA MET A 371 -10.61 -17.03 -1.17
C MET A 371 -11.29 -16.75 -2.51
N HIS A 372 -12.23 -15.81 -2.50
CA HIS A 372 -13.03 -15.43 -3.66
C HIS A 372 -12.86 -13.93 -3.94
N PRO A 373 -11.86 -13.54 -4.75
CA PRO A 373 -11.74 -12.20 -5.30
C PRO A 373 -13.03 -11.70 -5.94
N LYS A 374 -13.11 -10.38 -6.12
CA LYS A 374 -14.26 -9.73 -6.76
C LYS A 374 -14.49 -10.31 -8.16
N ILE A 375 -15.77 -10.51 -8.50
CA ILE A 375 -16.17 -10.99 -9.83
C ILE A 375 -15.71 -9.98 -10.89
N LEU A 376 -15.12 -10.51 -11.97
CA LEU A 376 -14.59 -9.75 -13.08
C LEU A 376 -15.62 -9.66 -14.19
N MET A 377 -16.16 -8.47 -14.43
CA MET A 377 -17.14 -8.24 -15.49
C MET A 377 -16.48 -8.16 -16.86
N ALA A 378 -17.04 -8.81 -17.88
CA ALA A 378 -16.48 -8.83 -19.24
C ALA A 378 -16.51 -7.47 -19.96
N SER A 379 -17.30 -6.53 -19.46
CA SER A 379 -17.27 -5.13 -19.92
C SER A 379 -15.91 -4.48 -19.68
N ALA A 380 -15.18 -4.92 -18.67
CA ALA A 380 -13.89 -4.36 -18.32
C ALA A 380 -12.75 -4.93 -19.18
N ARG A 381 -11.82 -4.04 -19.57
CA ARG A 381 -10.72 -4.38 -20.50
C ARG A 381 -9.74 -5.38 -19.90
N TRP A 382 -9.46 -5.29 -18.59
CA TRP A 382 -8.57 -6.24 -17.90
C TRP A 382 -9.19 -7.65 -17.82
N THR A 383 -10.51 -7.77 -17.70
CA THR A 383 -11.19 -9.07 -17.72
C THR A 383 -10.99 -9.74 -19.08
N LYS A 384 -11.16 -8.99 -20.17
CA LYS A 384 -10.88 -9.47 -21.52
C LYS A 384 -9.41 -9.89 -21.68
N ALA A 385 -8.47 -9.11 -21.14
CA ALA A 385 -7.05 -9.43 -21.20
C ALA A 385 -6.71 -10.75 -20.48
N ILE A 386 -7.26 -10.96 -19.28
CA ILE A 386 -7.09 -12.22 -18.52
C ILE A 386 -7.76 -13.38 -19.27
N HIS A 387 -8.96 -13.18 -19.80
CA HIS A 387 -9.67 -14.20 -20.57
C HIS A 387 -8.89 -14.66 -21.81
N GLU A 388 -8.44 -13.73 -22.66
CA GLU A 388 -7.67 -14.06 -23.86
C GLU A 388 -6.34 -14.74 -23.52
N TYR A 389 -5.72 -14.36 -22.40
CA TYR A 389 -4.52 -15.03 -21.90
C TYR A 389 -4.80 -16.47 -21.44
N ILE A 390 -5.88 -16.70 -20.69
CA ILE A 390 -6.24 -18.04 -20.22
C ILE A 390 -6.65 -18.94 -21.39
N LYS A 391 -7.31 -18.39 -22.40
CA LYS A 391 -7.79 -19.14 -23.58
C LYS A 391 -6.65 -19.83 -24.36
N GLY A 392 -5.44 -19.29 -24.34
CA GLY A 392 -4.28 -19.92 -24.96
C GLY A 392 -3.58 -20.99 -24.11
N ILE A 393 -4.14 -21.33 -22.94
CA ILE A 393 -3.59 -22.34 -22.02
C ILE A 393 -4.57 -23.52 -21.96
N GLU A 394 -4.01 -24.73 -21.91
CA GLU A 394 -4.80 -25.96 -21.75
C GLU A 394 -5.65 -25.94 -20.46
N ASN A 395 -6.80 -26.63 -20.52
CA ASN A 395 -7.70 -26.73 -19.37
C ASN A 395 -7.03 -27.49 -18.21
N GLY A 396 -7.12 -26.96 -17.00
CA GLY A 396 -6.38 -27.41 -15.82
C GLY A 396 -4.88 -27.04 -15.78
N GLY A 397 -4.35 -26.41 -16.84
CA GLY A 397 -2.97 -25.99 -16.94
C GLY A 397 -2.59 -24.89 -15.95
N MET A 398 -1.30 -24.86 -15.56
CA MET A 398 -0.72 -23.77 -14.76
C MET A 398 -0.71 -22.47 -15.57
N LEU A 399 -1.12 -21.36 -14.97
CA LEU A 399 -1.13 -20.06 -15.64
C LEU A 399 0.27 -19.50 -15.89
N PHE A 400 1.27 -19.94 -15.12
CA PHE A 400 2.62 -19.40 -15.19
C PHE A 400 3.65 -20.52 -15.20
N ARG A 401 4.58 -20.48 -16.16
CA ARG A 401 5.73 -21.39 -16.22
C ARG A 401 7.01 -20.73 -15.71
N SER A 402 7.11 -19.42 -15.83
CA SER A 402 8.28 -18.64 -15.42
C SER A 402 8.17 -18.18 -13.97
N ASN A 403 9.31 -17.80 -13.38
CA ASN A 403 9.33 -17.18 -12.05
C ASN A 403 8.81 -15.73 -12.10
N ILE A 404 7.49 -15.57 -11.98
CA ILE A 404 6.81 -14.26 -11.94
C ILE A 404 7.18 -13.41 -10.71
N HIS A 405 7.79 -14.01 -9.68
CA HIS A 405 8.25 -13.29 -8.49
C HIS A 405 9.66 -12.69 -8.66
N ALA A 406 10.38 -13.07 -9.71
CA ALA A 406 11.69 -12.51 -10.01
C ALA A 406 11.56 -11.01 -10.32
N ALA A 407 12.26 -10.20 -9.53
CA ALA A 407 12.25 -8.75 -9.70
C ALA A 407 12.81 -8.37 -11.09
N SER A 408 12.08 -7.52 -11.83
CA SER A 408 12.60 -6.98 -13.09
C SER A 408 13.67 -5.94 -12.76
N VAL A 409 14.90 -6.18 -13.17
CA VAL A 409 16.00 -5.23 -13.00
C VAL A 409 15.76 -4.03 -13.90
N ILE A 410 15.93 -2.83 -13.36
CA ILE A 410 15.96 -1.61 -14.17
C ILE A 410 17.39 -1.48 -14.69
N THR A 411 17.52 -1.69 -15.99
CA THR A 411 18.72 -1.43 -16.78
C THR A 411 18.77 0.04 -17.15
N ASN A 412 19.91 0.50 -17.64
CA ASN A 412 20.05 1.90 -18.02
C ASN A 412 19.13 2.18 -19.23
N ILE A 413 18.05 2.93 -18.96
CA ILE A 413 16.92 3.18 -19.88
C ILE A 413 17.38 3.92 -21.15
N GLU A 414 18.44 4.72 -21.04
CA GLU A 414 19.07 5.43 -22.16
C GLU A 414 20.31 4.72 -22.72
N ALA A 415 20.79 3.64 -22.10
CA ALA A 415 21.98 2.96 -22.59
C ALA A 415 21.74 2.26 -23.94
N GLN A 416 22.79 2.30 -24.76
CA GLN A 416 22.83 1.84 -26.14
C GLN A 416 22.53 0.35 -26.35
N MET A 417 22.40 -0.46 -25.29
CA MET A 417 22.11 -1.89 -25.31
C MET A 417 21.25 -2.34 -24.12
N GLY A 418 20.14 -1.64 -23.84
CA GLY A 418 19.13 -2.15 -22.90
C GLY A 418 18.73 -3.59 -23.26
N LYS A 419 18.82 -4.49 -22.28
CA LYS A 419 18.49 -5.91 -22.41
C LYS A 419 17.53 -6.29 -21.29
N GLY A 420 16.31 -6.68 -21.68
CA GLY A 420 15.39 -7.41 -20.81
C GLY A 420 13.93 -6.98 -20.89
N PRO A 421 13.06 -7.66 -20.12
CA PRO A 421 11.61 -7.45 -20.17
C PRO A 421 11.14 -6.01 -19.91
N PHE A 422 11.80 -5.28 -19.01
CA PHE A 422 11.42 -3.91 -18.70
C PHE A 422 11.80 -2.94 -19.83
N ASP A 423 12.96 -3.10 -20.45
CA ASP A 423 13.39 -2.26 -21.57
C ASP A 423 12.43 -2.40 -22.76
N PHE A 424 11.97 -3.62 -23.03
CA PHE A 424 10.94 -3.87 -24.04
C PHE A 424 9.63 -3.12 -23.71
N LEU A 425 9.11 -3.27 -22.48
CA LEU A 425 7.90 -2.56 -22.05
C LEU A 425 8.07 -1.04 -22.13
N TYR A 426 9.22 -0.52 -21.72
CA TYR A 426 9.53 0.90 -21.79
C TYR A 426 9.54 1.42 -23.24
N LYS A 427 10.19 0.70 -24.16
CA LYS A 427 10.18 1.01 -25.60
C LYS A 427 8.76 0.99 -26.16
N LEU A 428 7.97 -0.03 -25.81
CA LEU A 428 6.59 -0.17 -26.25
C LEU A 428 5.72 0.98 -25.76
N TRP A 429 5.77 1.30 -24.46
CA TRP A 429 5.02 2.42 -23.89
C TRP A 429 5.49 3.79 -24.39
N SER A 430 6.74 3.90 -24.83
CA SER A 430 7.27 5.11 -25.46
C SER A 430 6.79 5.31 -26.90
N SER A 431 6.46 4.22 -27.62
CA SER A 431 6.13 4.24 -29.05
C SER A 431 4.84 5.00 -29.36
N ALA A 432 4.83 5.75 -30.47
CA ALA A 432 3.66 6.50 -30.92
C ALA A 432 2.49 5.58 -31.25
N HIS A 433 2.75 4.51 -32.00
CA HIS A 433 1.76 3.50 -32.38
C HIS A 433 1.03 2.89 -31.16
N PHE A 434 1.75 2.51 -30.10
CA PHE A 434 1.08 1.96 -28.92
C PHE A 434 0.30 3.04 -28.14
N LYS A 435 0.77 4.30 -28.12
CA LYS A 435 0.04 5.41 -27.48
C LYS A 435 -1.31 5.67 -28.14
N GLU A 436 -1.42 5.53 -29.46
CA GLU A 436 -2.68 5.64 -30.20
C GLU A 436 -3.71 4.57 -29.78
N ILE A 437 -3.24 3.40 -29.34
CA ILE A 437 -4.10 2.32 -28.82
C ILE A 437 -4.44 2.56 -27.33
N LEU A 438 -3.46 3.02 -26.57
CA LEU A 438 -3.57 3.20 -25.12
C LEU A 438 -4.45 4.38 -24.72
N LEU A 439 -4.29 5.55 -25.34
CA LEU A 439 -5.01 6.77 -24.95
C LEU A 439 -6.54 6.62 -25.06
N PRO A 440 -7.11 6.05 -26.15
CA PRO A 440 -8.54 5.75 -26.22
C PRO A 440 -9.00 4.70 -25.21
N ALA A 441 -8.14 3.75 -24.84
CA ALA A 441 -8.45 2.77 -23.80
C ALA A 441 -8.55 3.41 -22.41
N LEU A 442 -7.62 4.33 -22.09
CA LEU A 442 -7.65 5.12 -20.86
C LEU A 442 -8.89 6.03 -20.80
N ALA A 443 -9.19 6.74 -21.89
CA ALA A 443 -10.36 7.61 -21.98
C ALA A 443 -11.68 6.85 -21.76
N ARG A 444 -11.86 5.69 -22.40
CA ARG A 444 -13.05 4.83 -22.21
C ARG A 444 -13.19 4.34 -20.77
N ALA A 445 -12.09 4.05 -20.10
CA ALA A 445 -12.07 3.64 -18.70
C ALA A 445 -12.18 4.81 -17.71
N LYS A 446 -12.26 6.06 -18.20
CA LYS A 446 -12.17 7.30 -17.39
C LYS A 446 -10.92 7.32 -16.50
N ALA A 447 -9.83 6.74 -17.00
CA ALA A 447 -8.54 6.64 -16.33
C ALA A 447 -7.58 7.72 -16.83
N SER A 448 -6.69 8.20 -15.96
CA SER A 448 -5.60 9.09 -16.37
C SER A 448 -4.39 8.30 -16.88
N SER A 449 -3.49 8.95 -17.61
CA SER A 449 -2.22 8.37 -18.09
C SER A 449 -1.09 8.34 -17.05
N ILE A 450 -1.38 8.68 -15.79
CA ILE A 450 -0.36 8.95 -14.76
C ILE A 450 0.64 7.83 -14.55
N PHE A 451 0.23 6.56 -14.65
CA PHE A 451 1.15 5.43 -14.49
C PHE A 451 2.20 5.43 -15.61
N VAL A 452 1.76 5.55 -16.87
CA VAL A 452 2.67 5.53 -18.02
C VAL A 452 3.53 6.78 -18.04
N ASP A 453 2.95 7.94 -17.77
CA ASP A 453 3.70 9.19 -17.68
C ASP A 453 4.82 9.08 -16.63
N ALA A 454 4.52 8.56 -15.44
CA ALA A 454 5.49 8.36 -14.37
C ALA A 454 6.59 7.34 -14.74
N ILE A 455 6.24 6.23 -15.41
CA ILE A 455 7.23 5.27 -15.89
C ILE A 455 8.13 5.89 -16.97
N LEU A 456 7.57 6.66 -17.91
CA LEU A 456 8.34 7.29 -18.97
C LEU A 456 9.27 8.40 -18.43
N CYS A 457 8.89 9.08 -17.34
CA CYS A 457 9.78 10.00 -16.63
C CYS A 457 11.02 9.31 -16.03
N LEU A 458 11.03 7.97 -15.89
CA LEU A 458 12.23 7.25 -15.47
C LEU A 458 13.39 7.37 -16.48
N GLY A 459 13.11 7.67 -17.75
CA GLY A 459 14.14 8.00 -18.73
C GLY A 459 15.01 9.20 -18.33
N ASN A 460 14.48 10.12 -17.52
CA ASN A 460 15.20 11.30 -17.03
C ASN A 460 16.15 10.99 -15.85
N GLY A 461 16.22 9.72 -15.43
CA GLY A 461 17.03 9.26 -14.31
C GLY A 461 18.52 9.16 -14.63
N SER A 462 19.35 9.19 -13.58
CA SER A 462 20.79 8.95 -13.66
C SER A 462 21.10 7.49 -14.04
N PRO A 463 22.32 7.17 -14.53
CA PRO A 463 22.72 5.79 -14.81
C PRO A 463 22.44 4.85 -13.64
N THR A 464 22.03 3.62 -13.93
CA THR A 464 21.61 2.68 -12.89
C THR A 464 22.77 2.24 -11.99
N TYR A 465 22.47 1.96 -10.72
CA TYR A 465 23.44 1.45 -9.76
C TYR A 465 24.18 0.21 -10.27
N SER A 466 23.48 -0.73 -10.91
CA SER A 466 24.07 -1.95 -11.49
C SER A 466 25.13 -1.63 -12.55
N SER A 467 24.90 -0.60 -13.38
CA SER A 467 25.88 -0.20 -14.40
C SER A 467 27.13 0.47 -13.80
N LEU A 468 26.99 1.14 -12.66
CA LEU A 468 28.06 1.90 -12.01
C LEU A 468 28.87 1.03 -11.06
N SER A 469 28.23 0.18 -10.27
CA SER A 469 28.87 -0.70 -9.28
C SER A 469 29.97 -1.57 -9.90
N THR A 470 29.77 -2.06 -11.12
CA THR A 470 30.74 -2.84 -11.89
C THR A 470 32.00 -2.04 -12.26
N ARG A 471 31.89 -0.72 -12.35
CA ARG A 471 32.98 0.18 -12.77
C ARG A 471 33.69 0.85 -11.61
N SER A 472 32.98 1.18 -10.52
CA SER A 472 33.47 2.14 -9.53
C SER A 472 33.31 1.74 -8.06
N LYS A 473 33.05 0.46 -7.72
CA LYS A 473 32.93 -0.04 -6.31
C LYS A 473 32.08 0.85 -5.36
N ILE A 474 31.17 1.67 -5.90
CA ILE A 474 30.35 2.60 -5.12
C ILE A 474 29.28 1.80 -4.38
N THR A 475 29.04 2.13 -3.11
CA THR A 475 27.95 1.53 -2.33
C THR A 475 26.60 2.11 -2.75
N ARG A 476 25.50 1.38 -2.48
CA ARG A 476 24.17 1.86 -2.86
C ARG A 476 23.80 3.22 -2.23
N LYS A 477 24.19 3.43 -0.96
CA LYS A 477 23.90 4.69 -0.25
C LYS A 477 24.63 5.87 -0.87
N GLU A 478 25.90 5.67 -1.24
CA GLU A 478 26.67 6.69 -1.95
C GLU A 478 26.05 7.00 -3.31
N TYR A 479 25.57 6.01 -4.06
CA TYR A 479 24.85 6.25 -5.31
C TYR A 479 23.59 7.12 -5.11
N GLU A 480 22.80 6.83 -4.09
CA GLU A 480 21.57 7.59 -3.80
C GLU A 480 21.87 9.03 -3.35
N LEU A 481 23.05 9.31 -2.79
CA LEU A 481 23.46 10.64 -2.35
C LEU A 481 24.23 11.44 -3.41
N SER A 482 25.08 10.77 -4.20
CA SER A 482 26.01 11.42 -5.12
C SER A 482 25.41 11.71 -6.50
N PHE A 483 24.31 11.04 -6.87
CA PHE A 483 23.68 11.23 -8.17
C PHE A 483 22.42 12.09 -8.05
N PRO A 484 22.17 13.02 -8.98
CA PRO A 484 21.05 13.97 -8.86
C PRO A 484 19.68 13.30 -9.02
N ARG A 485 19.59 12.20 -9.77
CA ARG A 485 18.32 11.50 -10.06
C ARG A 485 18.48 9.98 -9.94
N PRO A 486 18.71 9.43 -8.74
CA PRO A 486 18.97 8.01 -8.58
C PRO A 486 17.76 7.17 -9.00
N LEU A 487 18.02 6.11 -9.78
CA LEU A 487 16.99 5.16 -10.22
C LEU A 487 16.89 3.97 -9.24
N PRO A 488 15.68 3.42 -9.04
CA PRO A 488 15.52 2.14 -8.33
C PRO A 488 16.27 1.01 -9.05
N THR A 489 16.77 0.04 -8.28
CA THR A 489 17.46 -1.14 -8.85
C THR A 489 16.52 -2.11 -9.55
N THR A 490 15.29 -2.21 -9.06
CA THR A 490 14.27 -3.12 -9.58
C THR A 490 12.92 -2.45 -9.68
N LEU A 491 12.13 -2.86 -10.66
CA LEU A 491 10.72 -2.52 -10.79
C LEU A 491 9.92 -3.02 -9.58
N PHE A 492 8.76 -2.41 -9.36
CA PHE A 492 7.81 -2.80 -8.33
C PHE A 492 7.43 -4.29 -8.41
N ARG A 493 7.03 -4.86 -7.27
CA ARG A 493 6.68 -6.29 -7.11
C ARG A 493 5.16 -6.47 -7.01
N LEU A 494 4.70 -7.72 -7.14
CA LEU A 494 3.30 -8.11 -6.94
C LEU A 494 2.73 -7.65 -5.58
N THR A 495 3.58 -7.58 -4.55
CA THR A 495 3.21 -7.04 -3.23
C THR A 495 2.82 -5.57 -3.27
N HIS A 496 3.51 -4.76 -4.09
CA HIS A 496 3.19 -3.35 -4.24
C HIS A 496 1.83 -3.17 -4.90
N ILE A 497 1.61 -3.91 -5.99
CA ILE A 497 0.35 -3.90 -6.75
C ILE A 497 -0.81 -4.34 -5.86
N LYS A 498 -0.68 -5.47 -5.17
CA LYS A 498 -1.72 -5.99 -4.27
C LYS A 498 -2.05 -5.01 -3.14
N THR A 499 -1.04 -4.38 -2.55
CA THR A 499 -1.25 -3.43 -1.43
C THR A 499 -1.96 -2.17 -1.92
N THR A 500 -1.56 -1.64 -3.08
CA THR A 500 -2.29 -0.55 -3.75
C THR A 500 -3.71 -0.95 -4.09
N ALA A 501 -3.95 -2.18 -4.52
CA ALA A 501 -5.29 -2.67 -4.83
C ALA A 501 -6.22 -2.63 -3.62
N VAL A 502 -5.73 -3.06 -2.45
CA VAL A 502 -6.47 -2.96 -1.19
C VAL A 502 -6.70 -1.51 -0.78
N HIS A 503 -5.69 -0.64 -0.89
CA HIS A 503 -5.85 0.78 -0.55
C HIS A 503 -6.88 1.48 -1.46
N ALA A 504 -6.87 1.17 -2.75
CA ALA A 504 -7.82 1.70 -3.72
C ALA A 504 -9.27 1.29 -3.41
N GLY A 505 -9.49 0.05 -2.95
CA GLY A 505 -10.81 -0.47 -2.58
C GLY A 505 -11.33 -0.03 -1.21
N SER A 506 -10.62 0.86 -0.51
CA SER A 506 -10.97 1.27 0.86
C SER A 506 -12.34 1.96 1.00
N ASP A 507 -12.95 2.45 -0.08
CA ASP A 507 -14.32 2.99 -0.09
C ASP A 507 -15.37 1.91 0.04
N MET A 508 -15.09 0.74 -0.50
CA MET A 508 -16.02 -0.39 -0.51
C MET A 508 -16.06 -1.10 0.84
N TYR A 509 -15.09 -0.88 1.73
CA TYR A 509 -15.03 -1.56 3.00
C TYR A 509 -16.23 -1.22 3.90
N ARG A 510 -16.90 -2.23 4.44
CA ARG A 510 -17.83 -2.10 5.58
C ARG A 510 -17.47 -3.12 6.66
N GLU A 511 -17.52 -2.69 7.92
CA GLU A 511 -17.19 -3.56 9.06
C GLU A 511 -18.18 -4.73 9.21
N SER A 512 -19.42 -4.54 8.78
CA SER A 512 -20.49 -5.53 8.81
C SER A 512 -20.57 -6.42 7.56
N ASP A 513 -19.65 -6.27 6.60
CA ASP A 513 -19.66 -7.13 5.40
C ASP A 513 -19.34 -8.57 5.78
N LEU A 514 -20.26 -9.48 5.46
CA LEU A 514 -20.10 -10.92 5.68
C LEU A 514 -18.99 -11.51 4.80
N ILE A 515 -18.75 -10.92 3.63
CA ILE A 515 -17.82 -11.43 2.62
C ILE A 515 -16.75 -10.37 2.37
N ASN A 516 -15.49 -10.72 2.66
CA ASN A 516 -14.33 -9.93 2.25
C ASN A 516 -13.74 -10.53 0.96
N HIS A 517 -13.75 -9.74 -0.12
CA HIS A 517 -13.21 -10.14 -1.42
C HIS A 517 -11.68 -10.01 -1.52
N HIS A 518 -11.02 -9.42 -0.54
CA HIS A 518 -9.57 -9.34 -0.50
C HIS A 518 -8.95 -10.61 0.08
N SER A 519 -7.65 -10.79 -0.14
CA SER A 519 -6.88 -11.91 0.42
C SER A 519 -6.68 -11.89 1.95
N HIS A 520 -7.49 -11.18 2.73
CA HIS A 520 -7.38 -11.04 4.19
C HIS A 520 -8.75 -10.87 4.86
N SER A 521 -8.77 -10.90 6.20
CA SER A 521 -10.02 -10.71 6.96
C SER A 521 -10.38 -9.23 7.09
N SER A 522 -11.68 -8.91 7.28
CA SER A 522 -12.15 -7.54 7.51
C SER A 522 -11.47 -6.88 8.71
N LYS A 523 -11.20 -7.64 9.77
CA LYS A 523 -10.42 -7.18 10.92
C LYS A 523 -9.00 -6.74 10.53
N THR A 524 -8.33 -7.50 9.67
CA THR A 524 -7.01 -7.13 9.14
C THR A 524 -7.10 -5.88 8.26
N GLU A 525 -8.17 -5.72 7.50
CA GLU A 525 -8.40 -4.55 6.65
C GLU A 525 -8.50 -3.27 7.47
N LYS A 526 -9.37 -3.28 8.48
CA LYS A 526 -9.56 -2.18 9.44
C LYS A 526 -8.28 -1.76 10.13
N HIS A 527 -7.50 -2.71 10.65
CA HIS A 527 -6.34 -2.38 11.47
C HIS A 527 -5.04 -2.18 10.69
N SER A 528 -4.90 -2.75 9.48
CA SER A 528 -3.64 -2.73 8.74
C SER A 528 -3.66 -1.93 7.44
N TYR A 529 -4.83 -1.65 6.87
CA TYR A 529 -4.96 -0.97 5.56
C TYR A 529 -5.75 0.34 5.63
N LEU A 530 -6.66 0.49 6.59
CA LEU A 530 -7.33 1.77 6.90
C LEU A 530 -6.51 2.59 7.92
N THR A 531 -5.35 3.05 7.48
CA THR A 531 -4.40 3.82 8.30
C THR A 531 -4.02 5.12 7.60
N ASP A 532 -3.27 5.99 8.29
CA ASP A 532 -2.78 7.26 7.72
C ASP A 532 -1.84 7.07 6.51
N LYS A 533 -1.29 5.87 6.33
CA LYS A 533 -0.52 5.48 5.14
C LYS A 533 -1.38 5.41 3.88
N ASN A 534 -2.70 5.22 4.01
CA ASN A 534 -3.63 5.25 2.89
C ASN A 534 -4.17 6.67 2.68
N LYS A 535 -3.54 7.43 1.78
CA LYS A 535 -3.94 8.81 1.49
C LYS A 535 -5.36 8.94 0.94
N ASP A 536 -5.87 7.96 0.20
CA ASP A 536 -7.27 7.98 -0.26
C ASP A 536 -8.24 7.89 0.92
N TRP A 537 -7.92 7.06 1.92
CA TRP A 537 -8.70 6.96 3.16
C TRP A 537 -8.66 8.27 3.95
N VAL A 538 -7.47 8.82 4.21
CA VAL A 538 -7.31 10.10 4.94
C VAL A 538 -8.06 11.23 4.24
N ASN A 539 -7.92 11.35 2.92
CA ASN A 539 -8.59 12.38 2.13
C ASN A 539 -10.12 12.25 2.17
N ARG A 540 -10.64 11.02 2.29
CA ARG A 540 -12.08 10.77 2.45
C ARG A 540 -12.57 11.16 3.84
N CYS A 541 -11.88 10.74 4.88
CA CYS A 541 -12.19 11.16 6.26
C CYS A 541 -12.22 12.68 6.35
N GLY A 542 -11.20 13.38 5.83
CA GLY A 542 -11.16 14.84 5.82
C GLY A 542 -12.24 15.51 4.97
N ARG A 543 -12.81 14.85 3.95
CA ARG A 543 -13.99 15.36 3.21
C ARG A 543 -15.26 15.21 4.02
N ILE A 544 -15.47 14.05 4.64
CA ILE A 544 -16.64 13.79 5.49
C ILE A 544 -16.64 14.76 6.68
N THR A 545 -15.50 14.92 7.36
CA THR A 545 -15.38 15.87 8.48
C THR A 545 -15.74 17.29 8.04
N ARG A 546 -15.24 17.76 6.88
CA ARG A 546 -15.61 19.09 6.36
C ARG A 546 -17.09 19.21 6.03
N MET A 547 -17.70 18.17 5.47
CA MET A 547 -19.13 18.15 5.16
C MET A 547 -19.98 18.22 6.43
N VAL A 548 -19.63 17.43 7.44
CA VAL A 548 -20.30 17.45 8.76
C VAL A 548 -20.12 18.79 9.45
N LEU A 549 -18.90 19.35 9.46
CA LEU A 549 -18.65 20.66 10.06
C LEU A 549 -19.44 21.77 9.33
N HIS A 550 -19.53 21.70 8.01
CA HIS A 550 -20.35 22.62 7.22
C HIS A 550 -21.84 22.48 7.53
N ASP A 551 -22.35 21.25 7.68
CA ASP A 551 -23.75 21.02 8.06
C ASP A 551 -24.03 21.48 9.49
N LEU A 552 -23.12 21.23 10.43
CA LEU A 552 -23.23 21.77 11.79
C LEU A 552 -23.26 23.30 11.78
N GLN A 553 -22.37 23.93 11.02
CA GLN A 553 -22.36 25.39 10.86
C GLN A 553 -23.67 25.92 10.30
N LYS A 554 -24.25 25.24 9.30
CA LYS A 554 -25.44 25.70 8.59
C LYS A 554 -26.75 25.42 9.32
N PHE A 555 -26.85 24.30 10.03
CA PHE A 555 -28.12 23.83 10.60
C PHE A 555 -28.16 23.85 12.12
N VAL A 556 -27.02 23.70 12.80
CA VAL A 556 -26.97 23.65 14.27
C VAL A 556 -26.54 24.99 14.85
N TYR A 557 -25.56 25.65 14.24
CA TYR A 557 -24.98 26.90 14.76
C TYR A 557 -25.44 28.16 14.02
N GLN A 558 -26.39 28.04 13.09
CA GLN A 558 -26.99 29.22 12.46
C GLN A 558 -28.26 29.63 13.24
N PRO A 559 -28.35 30.89 13.70
CA PRO A 559 -29.55 31.37 14.37
C PRO A 559 -30.75 31.28 13.42
N SER A 560 -31.84 30.67 13.89
CA SER A 560 -33.01 30.44 13.04
C SER A 560 -33.88 31.69 13.02
N LEU A 561 -33.75 32.48 11.95
CA LEU A 561 -34.60 33.65 11.71
C LEU A 561 -36.09 33.28 11.76
N GLU A 562 -36.46 32.10 11.25
CA GLU A 562 -37.83 31.57 11.34
C GLU A 562 -38.29 31.38 12.78
N ARG A 563 -37.45 30.85 13.67
CA ARG A 563 -37.80 30.71 15.10
C ARG A 563 -38.00 32.06 15.78
N ILE A 564 -37.16 33.04 15.46
CA ILE A 564 -37.30 34.41 15.97
C ILE A 564 -38.62 35.02 15.47
N ILE A 565 -38.90 34.96 14.17
CA ILE A 565 -40.14 35.47 13.57
C ILE A 565 -41.37 34.80 14.19
N ASN A 566 -41.35 33.48 14.35
CA ASN A 566 -42.46 32.73 14.95
C ASN A 566 -42.70 33.13 16.41
N LYS A 567 -41.62 33.31 17.20
CA LYS A 567 -41.74 33.80 18.59
C LYS A 567 -42.31 35.22 18.66
N VAL A 568 -41.86 36.12 17.79
CA VAL A 568 -42.41 37.48 17.71
C VAL A 568 -43.89 37.44 17.35
N SER A 569 -44.28 36.62 16.36
CA SER A 569 -45.67 36.47 15.95
C SER A 569 -46.55 35.87 17.07
N ASP A 570 -46.02 34.92 17.85
CA ASP A 570 -46.71 34.35 19.01
C ASP A 570 -46.96 35.43 20.08
N TYR A 571 -45.93 36.21 20.43
CA TYR A 571 -46.10 37.34 21.34
C TYR A 571 -47.13 38.36 20.83
N GLU A 572 -47.11 38.69 19.54
CA GLU A 572 -48.10 39.61 18.95
C GLU A 572 -49.54 39.08 19.04
N GLN A 573 -49.76 37.79 18.76
CA GLN A 573 -51.08 37.17 18.83
C GLN A 573 -51.62 37.12 20.25
N LYS A 574 -50.74 36.92 21.24
CA LYS A 574 -51.08 36.91 22.66
C LYS A 574 -51.29 38.31 23.24
N THR A 575 -50.85 39.38 22.56
CA THR A 575 -50.82 40.73 23.13
C THR A 575 -52.10 41.52 22.88
N THR A 576 -52.79 41.90 23.97
CA THR A 576 -53.93 42.82 23.97
C THR A 576 -53.54 44.14 24.64
N ILE A 577 -53.83 45.28 24.00
CA ILE A 577 -53.51 46.62 24.55
C ILE A 577 -54.79 47.19 25.18
N SER A 578 -54.74 47.50 26.47
CA SER A 578 -55.87 48.05 27.23
C SER A 578 -55.60 49.47 27.70
N SER A 579 -56.59 50.36 27.56
CA SER A 579 -56.56 51.74 28.08
C SER A 579 -57.06 51.86 29.52
N GLU A 580 -57.66 50.80 30.08
CA GLU A 580 -58.17 50.78 31.46
C GLU A 580 -57.24 49.96 32.37
N GLU A 581 -57.05 50.41 33.62
CA GLU A 581 -56.41 49.62 34.69
C GLU A 581 -57.24 48.36 34.96
N VAL A 582 -56.89 47.25 34.30
CA VAL A 582 -57.59 45.98 34.47
C VAL A 582 -57.32 45.41 35.87
N LYS A 583 -58.35 45.39 36.73
CA LYS A 583 -58.33 44.59 37.97
C LYS A 583 -58.46 43.11 37.60
N ILE A 584 -57.36 42.36 37.68
CA ILE A 584 -57.32 40.92 37.36
C ILE A 584 -58.09 40.11 38.42
N SER A 585 -59.06 39.30 37.98
CA SER A 585 -59.66 38.22 38.75
C SER A 585 -58.76 36.98 38.70
N SER A 586 -58.48 36.41 39.87
CA SER A 586 -57.44 35.39 40.15
C SER A 586 -57.72 33.97 39.62
N SER A 587 -58.27 33.82 38.41
CA SER A 587 -58.65 32.49 37.88
C SER A 587 -58.28 32.20 36.42
N SER A 588 -57.58 33.08 35.73
CA SER A 588 -56.99 32.84 34.39
C SER A 588 -55.53 33.29 34.43
N GLN A 589 -54.63 32.58 33.72
CA GLN A 589 -53.21 32.97 33.58
C GLN A 589 -53.07 34.25 32.73
N GLN A 590 -53.59 35.36 33.23
CA GLN A 590 -53.50 36.70 32.65
C GLN A 590 -52.59 37.54 33.55
N THR A 591 -51.64 38.27 32.97
CA THR A 591 -50.75 39.15 33.74
C THR A 591 -50.77 40.57 33.19
N SER A 592 -50.91 41.53 34.10
CA SER A 592 -50.69 42.97 33.88
C SER A 592 -49.31 43.40 34.39
N ASP A 593 -48.50 42.46 34.90
CA ASP A 593 -47.34 42.79 35.73
C ASP A 593 -46.04 42.88 34.93
N MET A 594 -45.37 44.03 35.08
CA MET A 594 -44.31 44.55 34.19
C MET A 594 -42.90 44.00 34.50
N TYR A 595 -42.79 43.01 35.41
CA TYR A 595 -41.53 42.53 35.99
C TYR A 595 -41.35 41.00 35.94
N LEU A 596 -41.72 40.32 34.86
CA LEU A 596 -41.60 38.86 34.79
C LEU A 596 -40.67 38.33 33.70
N SER A 597 -39.94 37.30 34.11
CA SER A 597 -38.82 36.66 33.41
C SER A 597 -39.24 35.76 32.26
N ASN A 598 -40.53 35.35 32.12
CA ASN A 598 -40.97 34.37 31.10
C ASN A 598 -42.37 34.69 30.50
N TYR A 599 -42.42 35.48 29.42
CA TYR A 599 -43.63 35.66 28.60
C TYR A 599 -44.10 34.38 27.91
N ASP A 600 -43.21 33.40 27.73
CA ASP A 600 -43.49 32.12 27.08
C ASP A 600 -44.52 31.26 27.86
N GLU A 601 -44.77 31.55 29.14
CA GLU A 601 -45.65 30.76 30.03
C GLU A 601 -47.12 31.22 30.06
N TYR A 602 -47.47 32.32 29.39
CA TYR A 602 -48.80 32.92 29.44
C TYR A 602 -49.59 32.74 28.13
N GLU A 603 -50.90 32.51 28.26
CA GLU A 603 -51.83 32.40 27.13
C GLU A 603 -52.24 33.77 26.57
N GLU A 604 -52.28 34.81 27.42
CA GLU A 604 -52.62 36.19 27.04
C GLU A 604 -51.71 37.19 27.77
N ILE A 605 -51.20 38.17 27.03
CA ILE A 605 -50.33 39.25 27.51
C ILE A 605 -51.11 40.56 27.44
N ILE A 606 -51.50 41.12 28.58
CA ILE A 606 -52.22 42.40 28.64
C ILE A 606 -51.22 43.52 28.86
N VAL A 607 -51.09 44.43 27.90
CA VAL A 607 -50.22 45.60 27.98
C VAL A 607 -51.07 46.84 28.22
N THR A 608 -50.85 47.52 29.36
CA THR A 608 -51.56 48.77 29.69
C THR A 608 -50.98 49.95 28.91
N ASP A 609 -51.83 50.69 28.19
CA ASP A 609 -51.44 51.88 27.43
C ASP A 609 -51.31 53.11 28.35
N ASN A 610 -50.23 53.15 29.14
CA ASN A 610 -49.87 54.27 29.99
C ASN A 610 -48.42 54.71 29.73
N THR A 611 -48.05 55.89 30.24
CA THR A 611 -46.71 56.46 30.03
C THR A 611 -45.61 55.60 30.64
N ASP A 612 -45.87 54.96 31.79
CA ASP A 612 -44.86 54.20 32.53
C ASP A 612 -44.45 52.90 31.81
N THR A 613 -45.42 52.22 31.21
CA THR A 613 -45.18 51.00 30.42
C THR A 613 -44.42 51.31 29.14
N ALA A 614 -44.79 52.40 28.46
CA ALA A 614 -44.06 52.88 27.29
C ALA A 614 -42.63 53.32 27.64
N LEU A 615 -42.43 53.98 28.79
CA LEU A 615 -41.10 54.33 29.30
C LEU A 615 -40.24 53.10 29.58
N TYR A 616 -40.81 52.05 30.15
CA TYR A 616 -40.11 50.78 30.40
C TYR A 616 -39.65 50.13 29.07
N PHE A 617 -40.52 50.05 28.06
CA PHE A 617 -40.14 49.52 26.74
C PHE A 617 -39.03 50.35 26.10
N MET A 618 -39.12 51.68 26.14
CA MET A 618 -38.06 52.55 25.61
C MET A 618 -36.73 52.35 26.32
N HIS A 619 -36.77 52.19 27.65
CA HIS A 619 -35.57 51.93 28.43
C HIS A 619 -34.94 50.58 28.10
N TYR A 620 -35.75 49.53 28.03
CA TYR A 620 -35.30 48.18 27.67
C TYR A 620 -34.67 48.13 26.27
N LEU A 621 -35.27 48.81 25.28
CA LEU A 621 -34.74 48.88 23.92
C LEU A 621 -33.39 49.62 23.87
N THR A 622 -33.28 50.75 24.58
CA THR A 622 -32.04 51.55 24.62
C THR A 622 -30.90 50.78 25.28
N GLU A 623 -31.18 50.12 26.41
CA GLU A 623 -30.19 49.28 27.10
C GLU A 623 -29.78 48.07 26.25
N ALA A 624 -30.71 47.50 25.48
CA ALA A 624 -30.44 46.36 24.61
C ALA A 624 -29.50 46.75 23.47
N GLU A 625 -29.74 47.90 22.83
CA GLU A 625 -28.85 48.47 21.80
C GLU A 625 -27.45 48.78 22.36
N ALA A 626 -27.37 49.35 23.56
CA ALA A 626 -26.09 49.72 24.17
C ALA A 626 -25.22 48.51 24.54
N HIS A 627 -25.84 47.39 24.92
CA HIS A 627 -25.15 46.21 25.46
C HIS A 627 -25.14 44.97 24.57
N ILE A 628 -25.72 45.01 23.36
CA ILE A 628 -25.86 43.83 22.50
C ILE A 628 -24.52 43.17 22.15
N ASP A 629 -23.46 43.95 21.87
CA ASP A 629 -22.15 43.41 21.53
C ASP A 629 -21.52 42.64 22.71
N GLN A 630 -21.71 43.14 23.94
CA GLN A 630 -21.23 42.50 25.16
C GLN A 630 -22.07 41.25 25.49
N LEU A 631 -23.38 41.31 25.27
CA LEU A 631 -24.29 40.19 25.48
C LEU A 631 -24.08 39.07 24.46
N LEU A 632 -23.74 39.39 23.20
CA LEU A 632 -23.39 38.38 22.17
C LEU A 632 -22.12 37.62 22.52
N GLN A 633 -21.15 38.27 23.17
CA GLN A 633 -19.91 37.63 23.61
C GLN A 633 -20.10 36.77 24.86
N SER A 634 -20.93 37.23 25.79
CA SER A 634 -21.11 36.57 27.10
C SER A 634 -22.23 35.53 27.11
N ARG A 635 -23.36 35.79 26.44
CA ARG A 635 -24.57 34.94 26.42
C ARG A 635 -25.31 35.00 25.07
N PRO A 636 -24.76 34.42 23.98
CA PRO A 636 -25.39 34.44 22.66
C PRO A 636 -26.78 33.77 22.64
N ASP A 637 -26.99 32.71 23.41
CA ASP A 637 -28.29 32.01 23.48
C ASP A 637 -29.42 32.90 24.04
N PHE A 638 -29.11 33.74 25.05
CA PHE A 638 -30.08 34.70 25.59
C PHE A 638 -30.42 35.77 24.55
N VAL A 639 -29.40 36.24 23.81
CA VAL A 639 -29.60 37.23 22.76
C VAL A 639 -30.53 36.70 21.68
N GLU A 640 -30.28 35.48 21.18
CA GLU A 640 -31.08 34.88 20.12
C GLU A 640 -32.51 34.52 20.58
N HIS A 641 -32.67 33.86 21.73
CA HIS A 641 -33.94 33.25 22.11
C HIS A 641 -34.85 34.15 22.96
N THR A 642 -34.30 35.21 23.54
CA THR A 642 -35.01 36.07 24.50
C THR A 642 -34.90 37.54 24.14
N LEU A 643 -33.70 38.08 23.97
CA LEU A 643 -33.50 39.52 23.75
C LEU A 643 -34.08 39.97 22.40
N ILE A 644 -33.65 39.37 21.29
CA ILE A 644 -34.08 39.78 19.94
C ILE A 644 -35.60 39.64 19.78
N PRO A 645 -36.25 38.50 20.13
CA PRO A 645 -37.71 38.39 20.06
C PRO A 645 -38.44 39.45 20.90
N ARG A 646 -37.93 39.78 22.09
CA ARG A 646 -38.54 40.80 22.96
C ARG A 646 -38.35 42.21 22.44
N VAL A 647 -37.16 42.56 21.95
CA VAL A 647 -36.86 43.87 21.36
C VAL A 647 -37.77 44.13 20.17
N GLU A 648 -37.91 43.15 19.26
CA GLU A 648 -38.79 43.28 18.10
C GLU A 648 -40.27 43.41 18.53
N TRP A 649 -40.74 42.56 19.44
CA TRP A 649 -42.11 42.61 19.95
C TRP A 649 -42.43 43.93 20.68
N MET A 650 -41.54 44.41 21.56
CA MET A 650 -41.71 45.67 22.29
C MET A 650 -41.72 46.85 21.33
N THR A 651 -40.85 46.86 20.32
CA THR A 651 -40.82 47.91 19.28
C THR A 651 -42.16 47.98 18.54
N ARG A 652 -42.71 46.83 18.14
CA ARG A 652 -44.00 46.75 17.44
C ARG A 652 -45.18 47.12 18.34
N THR A 653 -45.13 46.74 19.61
CA THR A 653 -46.18 47.05 20.59
C THR A 653 -46.18 48.55 20.93
N LEU A 654 -45.00 49.15 21.09
CA LEU A 654 -44.85 50.57 21.34
C LEU A 654 -45.41 51.43 20.19
N ASN A 655 -45.24 51.00 18.94
CA ASN A 655 -45.86 51.65 17.78
C ASN A 655 -47.41 51.62 17.80
N ARG A 656 -48.01 50.72 18.58
CA ARG A 656 -49.47 50.60 18.73
C ARG A 656 -50.01 51.35 19.94
N MET A 657 -49.16 51.86 20.84
CA MET A 657 -49.54 52.58 22.06
C MET A 657 -49.77 54.07 21.80
N ALA A 658 -50.86 54.63 22.32
CA ALA A 658 -51.12 56.06 22.23
C ALA A 658 -50.21 56.88 23.17
N SER A 659 -49.78 56.29 24.29
CA SER A 659 -48.91 56.95 25.28
C SER A 659 -47.45 57.11 24.83
N ALA A 660 -47.05 56.46 23.73
CA ALA A 660 -45.66 56.36 23.29
C ALA A 660 -45.00 57.73 23.04
N SER A 661 -45.70 58.67 22.38
CA SER A 661 -45.13 59.99 22.12
C SER A 661 -44.84 60.77 23.41
N ALA A 662 -45.76 60.70 24.38
CA ALA A 662 -45.59 61.39 25.66
C ALA A 662 -44.48 60.74 26.51
N ALA A 663 -44.36 59.41 26.45
CA ALA A 663 -43.29 58.67 27.10
C ALA A 663 -41.92 59.02 26.49
N ASN A 664 -41.80 59.20 25.18
CA ASN A 664 -40.54 59.59 24.53
C ASN A 664 -40.00 60.93 25.06
N ASP A 665 -40.88 61.92 25.19
CA ASP A 665 -40.52 63.25 25.70
C ASP A 665 -40.08 63.21 27.18
N GLN A 666 -40.64 62.29 27.96
CA GLN A 666 -40.25 62.04 29.34
C GLN A 666 -38.94 61.24 29.42
N TYR A 667 -38.75 60.23 28.58
CA TYR A 667 -37.56 59.39 28.55
C TYR A 667 -36.31 60.22 28.27
N GLN A 668 -36.37 61.15 27.32
CA GLN A 668 -35.24 62.06 27.04
C GLN A 668 -34.79 62.87 28.27
N LYS A 669 -35.70 63.18 29.19
CA LYS A 669 -35.40 63.93 30.42
C LYS A 669 -34.95 63.00 31.56
N LEU A 670 -35.45 61.77 31.60
CA LEU A 670 -35.31 60.86 32.74
C LEU A 670 -34.34 59.69 32.50
N ALA A 671 -33.87 59.47 31.27
CA ALA A 671 -33.02 58.34 30.87
C ALA A 671 -31.84 58.07 31.82
N LYS A 672 -31.21 59.14 32.34
CA LYS A 672 -30.05 59.05 33.24
C LYS A 672 -30.34 58.50 34.64
N TYR A 673 -31.62 58.45 35.03
CA TYR A 673 -32.04 58.05 36.37
C TYR A 673 -32.64 56.63 36.41
N PHE A 674 -32.82 55.99 35.25
CA PHE A 674 -33.29 54.60 35.21
C PHE A 674 -32.17 53.62 35.58
N PRO A 675 -32.49 52.53 36.30
CA PRO A 675 -31.50 51.53 36.69
C PRO A 675 -31.09 50.66 35.50
N PRO A 676 -29.83 50.20 35.44
CA PRO A 676 -29.37 49.37 34.32
C PRO A 676 -30.04 47.99 34.35
N MET A 677 -30.49 47.52 33.19
CA MET A 677 -31.34 46.31 33.10
C MET A 677 -30.55 45.03 32.93
N PHE A 678 -29.40 45.08 32.24
CA PHE A 678 -28.64 43.89 31.84
C PHE A 678 -27.36 43.64 32.66
N SER A 679 -27.06 44.47 33.66
CA SER A 679 -25.83 44.36 34.46
C SER A 679 -25.65 42.96 35.08
N HIS A 680 -26.73 42.40 35.64
CA HIS A 680 -26.74 41.06 36.24
C HIS A 680 -26.43 39.92 35.24
N LEU A 681 -26.73 40.10 33.96
CA LEU A 681 -26.41 39.12 32.91
C LEU A 681 -24.93 39.17 32.50
N MET A 682 -24.28 40.31 32.72
CA MET A 682 -22.88 40.55 32.40
C MET A 682 -21.92 40.16 33.54
N GLU A 683 -22.39 40.11 34.80
CA GLU A 683 -21.59 39.82 36.00
C GLU A 683 -21.06 38.37 36.08
N THR A 684 -21.54 37.44 35.26
CA THR A 684 -21.19 36.00 35.39
C THR A 684 -19.81 35.62 34.80
N MET A 685 -19.04 36.54 34.23
CA MET A 685 -17.69 36.25 33.74
C MET A 685 -16.60 36.18 34.83
N ALA A 686 -16.89 36.60 36.07
CA ALA A 686 -15.86 36.74 37.11
C ALA A 686 -15.40 35.42 37.79
N CYS A 687 -16.04 34.27 37.53
CA CYS A 687 -15.71 32.99 38.18
C CYS A 687 -15.05 31.93 37.28
N ALA A 688 -14.65 32.29 36.05
CA ALA A 688 -13.95 31.37 35.16
C ALA A 688 -12.71 32.03 34.53
N LEU A 689 -11.66 32.19 35.35
CA LEU A 689 -10.27 32.32 34.91
C LEU A 689 -9.42 31.31 35.69
#